data_AF-A0A8H7TH10-F1
#
_entry.id   AF-A0A8H7TH10-F1
#
_cell.length_a   1.000
_cell.length_b   1.000
_cell.length_c   1.000
_cell.angle_alpha   90.00
_cell.angle_beta   90.00
_cell.angle_gamma   90.00
#
_symmetry.space_group_name_H-M   'P 1'
#
loop_
_entity.id
_entity.type
_entity.pdbx_description
1 polymer ?
#
loop_
_entity_poly.entity_id
_entity_poly.type
_entity_poly.pdbx_seq_one_letter_code
_entity_poly.pdbx_strand_id
1 'polypeptide(L)'
;MAVLIRRYTSASSVESREPPLFHPKIPFIGHLLGIMRMQADYLAKLCENIQAPIFTLKIFSAKIYIITSPELVQAVYRNAKTLSFEPISMSASKRVFQMTDRHFGLLRGSTPSVEDGDEYPVAKATTKIMHATLQPGQPLFDMNARALNKFALFLDDIGVEGQYTDLYEWLKRRFTIATTEALYGPINPISEDESMIQNLMEFESSVGLLFLDLFPSITCPTGHRARSAITEAFKRYYNGQHNRDASAIIQGRYSVLSAAKFTPDDIASFDIGILMAATMNSNPGLFWLISYIYTVPNLLSSIRSELTSITTTTESKDGLCEATLNISLLHQKCSLLMSAWQETLRVKAATVANRIVLEDTLLDSAYLLKKGSVIQMPCNPMHTSPSNWGQSGGDFDPSRFLPTSIDKLSKDDKKKRKQAFTPFGGGTVLCPGRYFATSEIVGVAAMLAMGFEIEGARMLEPKLQVMSAQVKHPDGDLPVCIKRREGWERVKFKFTGGDEDAAEVSLQAWQIPNACTNLVSGLPIPSSTTCTIPSSTPLPSLTPHVLNTFPKGTWLENLVIRQHDSNALVTLLSSPDVLLLSTDNSFPPQHIAHIPSALGCLGIVELYHDVFYIVAGNWTAHTGISQPGTYTIWEIDMRAYIAPHFQHESSSTSRPASSNETTTSLWNSATPTAPGVKTRLIATLPYSGFLNGLTVLNPTRGILLAADSLYGFAWSISTLTGSVSIAINSTAMAPLPNSTLQLGINGLHVKGEYLYFDNTNKATLNRVKVDLKTGEKRGEVETLVKSDIETIFPDDFTVDWEGNVWMTADVLGQMDLLEGVAADSPSSSSSSSYPSSTTTGGEDDDVGDAEGELQIVAGTKGDEVITGWTAAKFGTRMEDVKRGSLYVTTNGGPVNYYFGNWTSGGMLVRLDAVELGVY
;
A
#
# COMPACT_ATOMS: atom_id res chain seq x y z
N MET A 1 -2.49 -11.10 56.35
CA MET A 1 -2.56 -12.17 55.33
C MET A 1 -4.00 -12.59 54.99
N ALA A 2 -4.79 -13.13 55.93
CA ALA A 2 -6.15 -13.61 55.65
C ALA A 2 -7.12 -12.55 55.09
N VAL A 3 -7.02 -11.28 55.52
CA VAL A 3 -7.84 -10.16 54.98
C VAL A 3 -7.43 -9.77 53.56
N LEU A 4 -6.13 -9.85 53.23
CA LEU A 4 -5.63 -9.59 51.88
C LEU A 4 -6.02 -10.72 50.93
N ILE A 5 -5.90 -11.98 51.38
CA ILE A 5 -6.38 -13.15 50.63
C ILE A 5 -7.89 -13.04 50.42
N ARG A 6 -8.68 -12.74 51.45
CA ARG A 6 -10.14 -12.58 51.34
C ARG A 6 -10.55 -11.41 50.44
N ARG A 7 -9.80 -10.31 50.37
CA ARG A 7 -10.04 -9.20 49.42
C ARG A 7 -9.61 -9.51 47.99
N TYR A 8 -8.66 -10.42 47.80
CA TYR A 8 -8.20 -10.88 46.49
C TYR A 8 -9.08 -12.01 45.93
N THR A 9 -9.60 -12.88 46.81
CA THR A 9 -10.54 -13.96 46.48
C THR A 9 -12.00 -13.51 46.55
N SER A 10 -12.33 -12.41 47.24
CA SER A 10 -13.63 -11.77 47.06
C SER A 10 -13.64 -11.20 45.65
N ALA A 11 -14.53 -11.73 44.81
CA ALA A 11 -14.90 -11.13 43.56
C ALA A 11 -15.28 -9.66 43.83
N SER A 12 -14.32 -8.74 43.71
CA SER A 12 -14.64 -7.37 43.33
C SER A 12 -15.44 -7.53 42.05
N SER A 13 -16.74 -7.22 42.11
CA SER A 13 -17.73 -7.51 41.07
C SER A 13 -17.10 -7.36 39.70
N VAL A 14 -16.69 -8.48 39.10
CA VAL A 14 -16.28 -8.49 37.71
C VAL A 14 -17.58 -8.13 37.02
N GLU A 15 -17.65 -6.93 36.42
CA GLU A 15 -18.79 -6.55 35.60
C GLU A 15 -19.08 -7.73 34.69
N SER A 16 -20.35 -8.16 34.54
CA SER A 16 -20.68 -9.48 34.00
C SER A 16 -20.10 -9.79 32.60
N ARG A 17 -19.64 -8.75 31.90
CA ARG A 17 -19.05 -8.80 30.56
C ARG A 17 -17.52 -8.69 30.54
N GLU A 18 -16.82 -8.45 31.64
CA GLU A 18 -15.36 -8.49 31.66
C GLU A 18 -14.85 -9.94 31.46
N PRO A 19 -13.71 -10.15 30.75
CA PRO A 19 -13.14 -11.49 30.59
C PRO A 19 -12.86 -12.20 31.93
N PRO A 20 -12.96 -13.54 31.97
CA PRO A 20 -12.83 -14.30 33.22
C PRO A 20 -11.43 -14.15 33.82
N LEU A 21 -11.38 -13.86 35.13
CA LEU A 21 -10.12 -13.79 35.88
C LEU A 21 -9.54 -15.19 36.11
N PHE A 22 -8.30 -15.39 35.66
CA PHE A 22 -7.55 -16.61 35.96
C PHE A 22 -6.60 -16.36 37.12
N HIS A 23 -6.62 -17.25 38.12
CA HIS A 23 -5.82 -17.10 39.33
C HIS A 23 -4.51 -17.90 39.24
N PRO A 24 -3.37 -17.32 39.68
CA PRO A 24 -2.11 -18.05 39.76
C PRO A 24 -2.08 -18.99 40.96
N LYS A 25 -1.25 -20.05 40.90
CA LYS A 25 -1.02 -20.96 42.06
C LYS A 25 -0.54 -20.22 43.31
N ILE A 26 0.32 -19.21 43.13
CA ILE A 26 0.77 -18.32 44.21
C ILE A 26 0.01 -16.99 44.05
N PRO A 27 -0.91 -16.64 44.97
CA PRO A 27 -1.69 -15.41 44.88
C PRO A 27 -0.82 -14.15 44.72
N PHE A 28 -1.34 -13.13 44.06
CA PHE A 28 -0.72 -11.81 43.79
C PHE A 28 0.50 -11.80 42.87
N ILE A 29 1.47 -12.68 43.09
CA ILE A 29 2.78 -12.64 42.42
C ILE A 29 3.02 -13.81 41.47
N GLY A 30 2.21 -14.86 41.48
CA GLY A 30 2.51 -16.07 40.71
C GLY A 30 2.55 -15.86 39.20
N HIS A 31 1.70 -14.98 38.65
CA HIS A 31 1.80 -14.58 37.24
C HIS A 31 3.07 -13.75 36.96
N LEU A 32 3.43 -12.84 37.86
CA LEU A 32 4.67 -12.05 37.75
C LEU A 32 5.90 -12.96 37.77
N LEU A 33 5.99 -13.90 38.70
CA LEU A 33 7.07 -14.88 38.77
C LEU A 33 7.13 -15.76 37.51
N GLY A 34 5.96 -16.14 36.99
CA GLY A 34 5.83 -16.84 35.71
C GLY A 34 6.44 -16.07 34.55
N ILE A 35 6.05 -14.80 34.38
CA ILE A 35 6.59 -13.92 33.34
C ILE A 35 8.08 -13.66 33.54
N MET A 36 8.54 -13.40 34.77
CA MET A 36 9.98 -13.16 35.03
C MET A 36 10.83 -14.39 34.68
N ARG A 37 10.36 -15.60 34.99
CA ARG A 37 11.10 -16.85 34.77
C ARG A 37 10.99 -17.38 33.35
N MET A 38 9.81 -17.31 32.75
CA MET A 38 9.48 -17.95 31.48
C MET A 38 9.18 -16.95 30.35
N GLN A 39 9.20 -15.65 30.61
CA GLN A 39 9.03 -14.60 29.61
C GLN A 39 7.78 -14.86 28.74
N ALA A 40 7.87 -14.74 27.41
CA ALA A 40 6.73 -14.94 26.52
C ALA A 40 6.19 -16.38 26.55
N ASP A 41 7.05 -17.37 26.83
CA ASP A 41 6.67 -18.78 26.93
C ASP A 41 5.76 -19.07 28.13
N TYR A 42 5.71 -18.17 29.11
CA TYR A 42 4.71 -18.25 30.17
C TYR A 42 3.29 -18.20 29.62
N LEU A 43 3.04 -17.34 28.63
CA LEU A 43 1.73 -17.19 28.01
C LEU A 43 1.35 -18.45 27.25
N ALA A 44 2.28 -19.03 26.49
CA ALA A 44 2.06 -20.29 25.79
C ALA A 44 1.66 -21.42 26.76
N LYS A 45 2.41 -21.57 27.85
CA LYS A 45 2.14 -22.56 28.90
C LYS A 45 0.79 -22.36 29.62
N LEU A 46 0.37 -21.11 29.80
CA LEU A 46 -0.96 -20.84 30.35
C LEU A 46 -2.04 -21.30 29.37
N CYS A 47 -1.87 -21.01 28.08
CA CYS A 47 -2.84 -21.35 27.04
C CYS A 47 -2.99 -22.87 26.81
N GLU A 48 -1.97 -23.68 27.12
CA GLU A 48 -2.08 -25.15 27.12
C GLU A 48 -3.17 -25.66 28.10
N ASN A 49 -3.38 -24.94 29.20
CA ASN A 49 -4.28 -25.35 30.28
C ASN A 49 -5.60 -24.56 30.32
N ILE A 50 -5.71 -23.50 29.51
CA ILE A 50 -6.85 -22.58 29.52
C ILE A 50 -7.50 -22.59 28.14
N GLN A 51 -8.64 -23.27 28.04
CA GLN A 51 -9.47 -23.29 26.82
C GLN A 51 -10.52 -22.17 26.87
N ALA A 52 -10.08 -20.92 26.88
CA ALA A 52 -10.95 -19.74 26.80
C ALA A 52 -10.48 -18.83 25.65
N PRO A 53 -11.40 -18.22 24.87
CA PRO A 53 -11.03 -17.35 23.75
C PRO A 53 -10.34 -16.05 24.22
N ILE A 54 -10.65 -15.61 25.44
CA ILE A 54 -10.05 -14.48 26.14
C ILE A 54 -10.13 -14.72 27.66
N PHE A 55 -9.11 -14.30 28.41
CA PHE A 55 -9.09 -14.36 29.87
C PHE A 55 -8.20 -13.26 30.47
N THR A 56 -8.36 -12.99 31.77
CA THR A 56 -7.64 -11.92 32.48
C THR A 56 -6.57 -12.49 33.40
N LEU A 57 -5.35 -11.97 33.29
CA LEU A 57 -4.31 -12.08 34.31
C LEU A 57 -4.30 -10.82 35.16
N LYS A 58 -4.18 -11.00 36.48
CA LYS A 58 -4.06 -9.88 37.42
C LYS A 58 -2.70 -9.92 38.10
N ILE A 59 -1.90 -8.88 37.86
CA ILE A 59 -0.59 -8.66 38.50
C ILE A 59 -0.70 -7.38 39.32
N PHE A 60 -0.71 -7.51 40.65
CA PHE A 60 -1.06 -6.42 41.56
C PHE A 60 -2.42 -5.76 41.18
N SER A 61 -2.42 -4.48 40.84
CA SER A 61 -3.59 -3.73 40.36
C SER A 61 -3.77 -3.80 38.85
N ALA A 62 -2.75 -4.20 38.08
CA ALA A 62 -2.80 -4.23 36.63
C ALA A 62 -3.60 -5.44 36.12
N LYS A 63 -4.49 -5.18 35.14
CA LYS A 63 -5.22 -6.20 34.37
C LYS A 63 -4.54 -6.39 33.02
N ILE A 64 -4.30 -7.64 32.66
CA ILE A 64 -3.76 -8.04 31.37
C ILE A 64 -4.77 -9.03 30.74
N TYR A 65 -5.40 -8.65 29.63
CA TYR A 65 -6.27 -9.52 28.87
C TYR A 65 -5.43 -10.33 27.87
N ILE A 66 -5.49 -11.65 27.97
CA ILE A 66 -4.86 -12.58 27.03
C ILE A 66 -5.92 -13.05 26.05
N ILE A 67 -5.68 -12.87 24.75
CA ILE A 67 -6.60 -13.29 23.69
C ILE A 67 -5.92 -14.36 22.84
N THR A 68 -6.61 -15.48 22.67
CA THR A 68 -6.14 -16.65 21.91
C THR A 68 -7.16 -17.11 20.85
N SER A 69 -8.31 -16.45 20.75
CA SER A 69 -9.23 -16.62 19.63
C SER A 69 -8.76 -15.81 18.42
N PRO A 70 -8.58 -16.44 17.24
CA PRO A 70 -8.27 -15.72 16.01
C PRO A 70 -9.26 -14.59 15.71
N GLU A 71 -10.56 -14.83 15.90
CA GLU A 71 -11.63 -13.88 15.62
C GLU A 71 -11.53 -12.62 16.50
N LEU A 72 -11.31 -12.81 17.81
CA LEU A 72 -11.14 -11.70 18.75
C LEU A 72 -9.84 -10.93 18.50
N VAL A 73 -8.75 -11.62 18.13
CA VAL A 73 -7.50 -10.95 17.72
C VAL A 73 -7.74 -10.06 16.51
N GLN A 74 -8.48 -10.53 15.50
CA GLN A 74 -8.84 -9.70 14.35
C GLN A 74 -9.75 -8.52 14.73
N ALA A 75 -10.66 -8.70 15.70
CA ALA A 75 -11.47 -7.60 16.21
C ALA A 75 -10.60 -6.52 16.90
N VAL A 76 -9.58 -6.92 17.66
CA VAL A 76 -8.61 -5.98 18.25
C VAL A 76 -7.83 -5.23 17.17
N TYR A 77 -7.37 -5.92 16.12
CA TYR A 77 -6.64 -5.27 15.02
C TYR A 77 -7.46 -4.23 14.25
N ARG A 78 -8.79 -4.41 14.15
CA ARG A 78 -9.69 -3.43 13.53
C ARG A 78 -9.96 -2.21 14.40
N ASN A 79 -9.84 -2.32 15.73
CA ASN A 79 -10.15 -1.24 16.67
C ASN A 79 -8.89 -0.50 17.15
N ALA A 80 -8.18 0.16 16.23
CA ALA A 80 -6.96 0.90 16.57
C ALA A 80 -7.21 2.19 17.37
N LYS A 81 -8.44 2.75 17.33
CA LYS A 81 -8.80 4.00 18.03
C LYS A 81 -8.78 3.84 19.55
N THR A 82 -9.37 2.77 20.06
CA THR A 82 -9.45 2.55 21.52
C THR A 82 -8.43 1.52 22.02
N LEU A 83 -7.91 0.66 21.14
CA LEU A 83 -6.91 -0.37 21.46
C LEU A 83 -5.61 -0.05 20.73
N SER A 84 -4.74 0.74 21.37
CA SER A 84 -3.56 1.35 20.73
C SER A 84 -2.24 0.73 21.22
N PHE A 85 -1.26 0.63 20.31
CA PHE A 85 0.12 0.24 20.65
C PHE A 85 1.03 1.46 20.93
N GLU A 86 0.59 2.66 20.55
CA GLU A 86 1.39 3.88 20.58
C GLU A 86 1.97 4.20 21.97
N PRO A 87 1.24 4.07 23.09
CA PRO A 87 1.81 4.32 24.43
C PRO A 87 2.99 3.40 24.75
N ILE A 88 2.93 2.14 24.30
CA ILE A 88 4.02 1.16 24.49
C ILE A 88 5.21 1.56 23.63
N SER A 89 4.95 1.91 22.37
CA SER A 89 6.00 2.38 21.45
C SER A 89 6.73 3.61 21.99
N MET A 90 6.01 4.61 22.49
CA MET A 90 6.61 5.83 23.05
C MET A 90 7.45 5.53 24.31
N SER A 91 6.94 4.69 25.21
CA SER A 91 7.70 4.27 26.40
C SER A 91 8.97 3.49 26.01
N ALA A 92 8.89 2.61 25.03
CA ALA A 92 10.04 1.88 24.52
C ALA A 92 11.06 2.83 23.87
N SER A 93 10.60 3.76 23.04
CA SER A 93 11.45 4.76 22.40
C SER A 93 12.25 5.61 23.40
N LYS A 94 11.60 6.02 24.50
CA LYS A 94 12.27 6.79 25.56
C LYS A 94 13.34 5.97 26.27
N ARG A 95 13.04 4.74 26.66
CA ARG A 95 13.88 3.93 27.57
C ARG A 95 14.93 3.11 26.83
N VAL A 96 14.52 2.44 25.75
CA VAL A 96 15.38 1.54 24.96
C VAL A 96 16.26 2.33 24.00
N PHE A 97 15.72 3.33 23.30
CA PHE A 97 16.48 4.14 22.33
C PHE A 97 16.95 5.48 22.90
N GLN A 98 16.71 5.76 24.18
CA GLN A 98 17.17 6.99 24.85
C GLN A 98 16.66 8.28 24.19
N MET A 99 15.47 8.24 23.58
CA MET A 99 14.88 9.44 23.00
C MET A 99 14.59 10.49 24.08
N THR A 100 15.06 11.71 23.85
CA THR A 100 14.94 12.83 24.80
C THR A 100 13.56 13.49 24.71
N ASP A 101 13.19 14.28 25.71
CA ASP A 101 11.94 15.06 25.65
C ASP A 101 11.94 16.06 24.48
N ARG A 102 13.13 16.52 24.04
CA ARG A 102 13.29 17.26 22.78
C ARG A 102 12.86 16.42 21.59
N HIS A 103 13.32 15.17 21.47
CA HIS A 103 12.91 14.30 20.37
C HIS A 103 11.39 14.11 20.35
N PHE A 104 10.76 13.86 21.52
CA PHE A 104 9.29 13.77 21.60
C PHE A 104 8.61 15.08 21.22
N GLY A 105 9.17 16.23 21.60
CA GLY A 105 8.68 17.54 21.16
C GLY A 105 8.72 17.70 19.64
N LEU A 106 9.79 17.25 18.99
CA LEU A 106 9.89 17.25 17.52
C LEU A 106 8.92 16.26 16.87
N LEU A 107 8.69 15.08 17.48
CA LEU A 107 7.73 14.10 16.97
C LEU A 107 6.27 14.59 16.99
N ARG A 108 5.94 15.49 17.94
CA ARG A 108 4.65 16.17 18.03
C ARG A 108 4.48 17.28 16.99
N GLY A 109 5.57 17.83 16.45
CA GLY A 109 5.54 18.95 15.49
C GLY A 109 5.43 20.33 16.13
N SER A 110 5.45 21.39 15.31
CA SER A 110 5.37 22.80 15.73
C SER A 110 4.01 23.45 15.39
N THR A 111 2.89 22.88 15.84
CA THR A 111 1.58 23.57 15.90
C THR A 111 0.65 22.85 16.88
N PRO A 112 -0.08 23.58 17.74
CA PRO A 112 -1.26 23.04 18.42
C PRO A 112 -2.44 23.07 17.44
N SER A 113 -2.50 22.09 16.54
CA SER A 113 -3.74 21.78 15.80
C SER A 113 -4.11 20.34 16.13
N VAL A 114 -4.67 20.18 17.34
CA VAL A 114 -5.31 18.97 17.85
C VAL A 114 -6.69 18.83 17.19
N GLU A 115 -6.74 18.88 15.86
CA GLU A 115 -8.00 18.70 15.11
C GLU A 115 -8.09 17.29 14.49
N ASP A 116 -6.98 16.56 14.37
CA ASP A 116 -6.96 15.18 13.82
C ASP A 116 -6.71 14.07 14.87
N GLY A 117 -6.70 14.40 16.16
CA GLY A 117 -6.58 13.41 17.24
C GLY A 117 -5.27 12.60 17.30
N ASP A 118 -4.31 12.82 16.37
CA ASP A 118 -3.01 12.15 16.33
C ASP A 118 -1.96 12.90 17.16
N GLU A 119 -1.48 12.31 18.26
CA GLU A 119 -0.55 12.95 19.20
C GLU A 119 0.88 13.11 18.63
N TYR A 120 1.32 12.26 17.69
CA TYR A 120 2.70 12.24 17.13
C TYR A 120 2.73 12.14 15.59
N PRO A 121 2.36 13.21 14.85
CA PRO A 121 2.21 13.17 13.38
C PRO A 121 3.52 12.86 12.63
N VAL A 122 4.68 13.30 13.12
CA VAL A 122 5.98 13.00 12.47
C VAL A 122 6.34 11.52 12.62
N ALA A 123 6.01 10.90 13.76
CA ALA A 123 6.22 9.47 13.96
C ALA A 123 5.33 8.65 13.01
N LYS A 124 4.08 9.08 12.80
CA LYS A 124 3.15 8.48 11.85
C LYS A 124 3.61 8.65 10.40
N ALA A 125 4.09 9.85 10.02
CA ALA A 125 4.68 10.09 8.70
C ALA A 125 5.93 9.24 8.45
N THR A 126 6.80 9.11 9.45
CA THR A 126 7.98 8.23 9.40
C THR A 126 7.58 6.76 9.21
N THR A 127 6.53 6.31 9.91
CA THR A 127 5.98 4.96 9.73
C THR A 127 5.38 4.79 8.32
N LYS A 128 4.65 5.79 7.81
CA LYS A 128 4.04 5.76 6.47
C LYS A 128 5.11 5.64 5.38
N ILE A 129 6.18 6.42 5.43
CA ILE A 129 7.26 6.34 4.42
C ILE A 129 8.01 5.00 4.50
N MET A 130 8.21 4.45 5.70
CA MET A 130 8.77 3.10 5.87
C MET A 130 7.88 2.04 5.22
N HIS A 131 6.56 2.11 5.43
CA HIS A 131 5.62 1.18 4.81
C HIS A 131 5.62 1.30 3.29
N ALA A 132 5.61 2.52 2.75
CA ALA A 132 5.57 2.79 1.31
C ALA A 132 6.82 2.26 0.59
N THR A 133 8.01 2.51 1.14
CA THR A 133 9.29 2.11 0.55
C THR A 133 9.61 0.62 0.69
N LEU A 134 8.88 -0.09 1.55
CA LEU A 134 9.01 -1.54 1.76
C LEU A 134 7.87 -2.37 1.16
N GLN A 135 6.90 -1.74 0.47
CA GLN A 135 5.94 -2.49 -0.35
C GLN A 135 6.64 -3.10 -1.57
N PRO A 136 6.08 -4.18 -2.17
CA PRO A 136 6.56 -4.69 -3.45
C PRO A 136 6.61 -3.59 -4.51
N GLY A 137 7.78 -3.43 -5.12
CA GLY A 137 8.11 -2.35 -6.06
C GLY A 137 9.62 -2.20 -6.20
N GLN A 138 10.06 -1.39 -7.16
CA GLN A 138 11.48 -1.24 -7.48
C GLN A 138 12.38 -0.93 -6.27
N PRO A 139 12.03 0.00 -5.35
CA PRO A 139 12.87 0.29 -4.19
C PRO A 139 13.13 -0.92 -3.30
N LEU A 140 12.13 -1.81 -3.15
CA LEU A 140 12.27 -3.05 -2.41
C LEU A 140 13.13 -4.07 -3.18
N PHE A 141 12.94 -4.19 -4.50
CA PHE A 141 13.70 -5.12 -5.33
C PHE A 141 15.18 -4.77 -5.39
N ASP A 142 15.53 -3.49 -5.52
CA ASP A 142 16.91 -3.01 -5.47
C ASP A 142 17.56 -3.33 -4.12
N MET A 143 16.82 -3.14 -3.03
CA MET A 143 17.29 -3.45 -1.69
C MET A 143 17.50 -4.97 -1.48
N ASN A 144 16.58 -5.80 -1.98
CA ASN A 144 16.73 -7.26 -1.98
C ASN A 144 17.94 -7.71 -2.80
N ALA A 145 18.10 -7.19 -4.02
CA ALA A 145 19.23 -7.53 -4.87
C ALA A 145 20.56 -7.12 -4.22
N ARG A 146 20.62 -5.96 -3.57
CA ARG A 146 21.79 -5.52 -2.80
C ARG A 146 22.12 -6.50 -1.66
N ALA A 147 21.13 -6.88 -0.85
CA ALA A 147 21.32 -7.84 0.24
C ALA A 147 21.84 -9.19 -0.27
N LEU A 148 21.18 -9.76 -1.29
CA LEU A 148 21.49 -11.09 -1.79
C LEU A 148 22.82 -11.12 -2.54
N ASN A 149 23.15 -10.10 -3.33
CA ASN A 149 24.48 -9.98 -3.95
C ASN A 149 25.57 -9.84 -2.90
N LYS A 150 25.35 -9.07 -1.82
CA LYS A 150 26.32 -8.96 -0.74
C LYS A 150 26.53 -10.31 -0.03
N PHE A 151 25.45 -11.04 0.22
CA PHE A 151 25.53 -12.36 0.84
C PHE A 151 26.24 -13.38 -0.06
N ALA A 152 25.97 -13.34 -1.37
CA ALA A 152 26.59 -14.23 -2.36
C ALA A 152 28.11 -14.17 -2.35
N LEU A 153 28.71 -13.00 -2.10
CA LEU A 153 30.16 -12.84 -2.02
C LEU A 153 30.79 -13.73 -0.92
N PHE A 154 30.09 -13.97 0.18
CA PHE A 154 30.59 -14.84 1.25
C PHE A 154 30.60 -16.33 0.88
N LEU A 155 29.90 -16.70 -0.19
CA LEU A 155 29.80 -18.07 -0.69
C LEU A 155 30.90 -18.41 -1.69
N ASP A 156 31.57 -17.40 -2.26
CA ASP A 156 32.66 -17.58 -3.23
C ASP A 156 33.89 -18.27 -2.63
N ASP A 157 34.13 -18.07 -1.33
CA ASP A 157 35.29 -18.63 -0.63
C ASP A 157 35.11 -20.09 -0.18
N ILE A 158 33.90 -20.64 -0.29
CA ILE A 158 33.60 -22.02 0.09
C ILE A 158 33.89 -22.93 -1.11
N GLY A 159 34.86 -23.83 -0.95
CA GLY A 159 35.25 -24.83 -1.96
C GLY A 159 34.68 -26.23 -1.71
N VAL A 160 35.21 -27.21 -2.46
CA VAL A 160 34.83 -28.63 -2.38
C VAL A 160 35.28 -29.31 -1.08
N GLU A 161 36.39 -28.86 -0.50
CA GLU A 161 36.92 -29.38 0.78
C GLU A 161 36.03 -29.02 1.98
N GLY A 162 35.12 -28.05 1.78
CA GLY A 162 34.20 -27.59 2.80
C GLY A 162 34.81 -26.66 3.86
N GLN A 163 33.94 -25.98 4.59
CA GLN A 163 34.26 -25.09 5.69
C GLN A 163 33.54 -25.57 6.96
N TYR A 164 34.30 -25.92 7.99
CA TYR A 164 33.76 -26.19 9.32
C TYR A 164 33.40 -24.89 10.03
N THR A 165 32.16 -24.80 10.53
CA THR A 165 31.66 -23.60 11.19
C THR A 165 30.48 -23.89 12.11
N ASP A 166 30.16 -22.92 12.95
CA ASP A 166 28.94 -22.88 13.76
C ASP A 166 27.85 -22.17 12.95
N LEU A 167 26.85 -22.92 12.47
CA LEU A 167 25.92 -22.48 11.43
C LEU A 167 25.12 -21.23 11.82
N TYR A 168 24.64 -21.13 13.06
CA TYR A 168 23.83 -20.00 13.48
C TYR A 168 24.65 -18.72 13.53
N GLU A 169 25.81 -18.74 14.17
CA GLU A 169 26.76 -17.61 14.18
C GLU A 169 27.21 -17.25 12.76
N TRP A 170 27.54 -18.25 11.94
CA TRP A 170 27.98 -18.05 10.56
C TRP A 170 26.93 -17.35 9.70
N LEU A 171 25.66 -17.79 9.78
CA LEU A 171 24.52 -17.18 9.08
C LEU A 171 24.26 -15.78 9.63
N LYS A 172 24.11 -15.65 10.95
CA LYS A 172 23.78 -14.40 11.63
C LYS A 172 24.76 -13.29 11.29
N ARG A 173 26.07 -13.55 11.33
CA ARG A 173 27.09 -12.53 11.01
C ARG A 173 26.98 -12.06 9.55
N ARG A 174 26.94 -13.00 8.60
CA ARG A 174 26.90 -12.69 7.16
C ARG A 174 25.60 -12.04 6.74
N PHE A 175 24.48 -12.53 7.27
CA PHE A 175 23.16 -11.96 7.04
C PHE A 175 23.12 -10.53 7.57
N THR A 176 23.58 -10.30 8.81
CA THR A 176 23.64 -8.94 9.40
C THR A 176 24.47 -7.96 8.57
N ILE A 177 25.62 -8.39 8.02
CA ILE A 177 26.43 -7.55 7.12
C ILE A 177 25.66 -7.23 5.83
N ALA A 178 25.06 -8.23 5.20
CA ALA A 178 24.28 -8.08 3.97
C ALA A 178 23.06 -7.17 4.16
N THR A 179 22.27 -7.38 5.20
CA THR A 179 21.10 -6.56 5.56
C THR A 179 21.50 -5.12 5.84
N THR A 180 22.62 -4.90 6.55
CA THR A 180 23.09 -3.55 6.87
C THR A 180 23.54 -2.80 5.62
N GLU A 181 24.25 -3.48 4.70
CA GLU A 181 24.61 -2.88 3.41
C GLU A 181 23.37 -2.58 2.56
N ALA A 182 22.37 -3.48 2.58
CA ALA A 182 21.10 -3.28 1.91
C ALA A 182 20.39 -2.00 2.39
N LEU A 183 20.33 -1.81 3.71
CA LEU A 183 19.66 -0.66 4.33
C LEU A 183 20.46 0.64 4.19
N TYR A 184 21.73 0.63 4.55
CA TYR A 184 22.54 1.83 4.78
C TYR A 184 23.57 2.11 3.67
N GLY A 185 23.69 1.23 2.68
CA GLY A 185 24.67 1.36 1.61
C GLY A 185 26.04 0.76 1.97
N PRO A 186 27.02 0.86 1.05
CA PRO A 186 28.30 0.16 1.14
C PRO A 186 29.21 0.68 2.26
N ILE A 187 29.07 1.95 2.66
CA ILE A 187 29.75 2.53 3.80
C ILE A 187 28.72 2.67 4.91
N ASN A 188 28.83 1.85 5.94
CA ASN A 188 27.90 1.79 7.06
C ASN A 188 28.61 1.39 8.37
N PRO A 189 27.95 1.51 9.53
CA PRO A 189 28.57 1.20 10.82
C PRO A 189 29.22 -0.19 10.93
N ILE A 190 28.66 -1.20 10.28
CA ILE A 190 29.16 -2.58 10.34
C ILE A 190 30.29 -2.82 9.34
N SER A 191 30.23 -2.22 8.15
CA SER A 191 31.31 -2.32 7.16
C SER A 191 32.59 -1.62 7.62
N GLU A 192 32.45 -0.54 8.41
CA GLU A 192 33.60 0.19 8.97
C GLU A 192 34.20 -0.53 10.19
N ASP A 193 33.37 -1.18 11.02
CA ASP A 193 33.79 -1.93 12.19
C ASP A 193 32.87 -3.12 12.45
N GLU A 194 33.29 -4.31 12.03
CA GLU A 194 32.51 -5.54 12.22
C GLU A 194 32.27 -5.90 13.70
N SER A 195 33.05 -5.35 14.66
CA SER A 195 32.77 -5.53 16.08
C SER A 195 31.44 -4.92 16.51
N MET A 196 30.85 -4.04 15.68
CA MET A 196 29.50 -3.51 15.88
C MET A 196 28.43 -4.61 15.87
N ILE A 197 28.69 -5.75 15.23
CA ILE A 197 27.76 -6.90 15.26
C ILE A 197 27.65 -7.44 16.69
N GLN A 198 28.78 -7.57 17.41
CA GLN A 198 28.77 -8.00 18.81
C GLN A 198 28.02 -6.99 19.69
N ASN A 199 28.24 -5.70 19.48
CA ASN A 199 27.49 -4.65 20.18
C ASN A 199 25.98 -4.76 19.89
N LEU A 200 25.58 -5.04 18.65
CA LEU A 200 24.17 -5.20 18.30
C LEU A 200 23.54 -6.37 19.06
N MET A 201 24.22 -7.51 19.15
CA MET A 201 23.75 -8.67 19.93
C MET A 201 23.67 -8.39 21.43
N GLU A 202 24.65 -7.68 21.97
CA GLU A 202 24.67 -7.24 23.36
C GLU A 202 23.53 -6.28 23.68
N PHE A 203 23.19 -5.39 22.74
CA PHE A 203 22.03 -4.53 22.83
C PHE A 203 20.73 -5.33 22.79
N GLU A 204 20.56 -6.21 21.81
CA GLU A 204 19.36 -7.06 21.62
C GLU A 204 19.04 -7.90 22.86
N SER A 205 20.06 -8.57 23.42
CA SER A 205 19.93 -9.37 24.65
C SER A 205 19.62 -8.53 25.89
N SER A 206 19.88 -7.22 25.83
CA SER A 206 19.70 -6.27 26.94
C SER A 206 18.40 -5.46 26.87
N VAL A 207 17.61 -5.55 25.79
CA VAL A 207 16.40 -4.73 25.57
C VAL A 207 15.45 -4.76 26.77
N GLY A 208 15.22 -5.93 27.37
CA GLY A 208 14.35 -6.08 28.53
C GLY A 208 14.82 -5.28 29.75
N LEU A 209 16.13 -5.26 30.02
CA LEU A 209 16.72 -4.49 31.12
C LEU A 209 16.77 -3.00 30.80
N LEU A 210 17.10 -2.63 29.56
CA LEU A 210 17.02 -1.24 29.08
C LEU A 210 15.61 -0.66 29.24
N PHE A 211 14.57 -1.45 28.99
CA PHE A 211 13.17 -1.01 29.13
C PHE A 211 12.78 -0.71 30.59
N LEU A 212 13.43 -1.33 31.58
CA LEU A 212 13.22 -1.01 33.00
C LEU A 212 13.80 0.36 33.39
N ASP A 213 14.86 0.78 32.69
CA ASP A 213 15.50 2.10 32.80
C ASP A 213 15.98 2.46 34.23
N LEU A 214 16.39 1.46 35.02
CA LEU A 214 16.86 1.65 36.39
C LEU A 214 18.37 1.91 36.44
N PHE A 215 18.83 3.13 36.20
CA PHE A 215 20.27 3.44 36.08
C PHE A 215 21.02 2.47 35.14
N PRO A 216 20.72 2.46 33.82
CA PRO A 216 21.22 1.44 32.90
C PRO A 216 22.74 1.30 32.84
N SER A 217 23.50 2.37 33.13
CA SER A 217 24.96 2.32 33.20
C SER A 217 25.49 1.40 34.32
N ILE A 218 24.65 1.06 35.31
CA ILE A 218 24.98 0.20 36.45
C ILE A 218 24.23 -1.13 36.37
N THR A 219 22.92 -1.10 36.09
CA THR A 219 22.07 -2.30 36.08
C THR A 219 22.09 -3.07 34.77
N CYS A 220 22.49 -2.41 33.67
CA CYS A 220 22.59 -2.99 32.34
C CYS A 220 23.82 -2.44 31.58
N PRO A 221 25.03 -2.50 32.17
CA PRO A 221 26.22 -1.80 31.63
C PRO A 221 26.60 -2.29 30.23
N THR A 222 26.38 -3.57 29.93
CA THR A 222 26.62 -4.17 28.61
C THR A 222 25.72 -3.52 27.55
N GLY A 223 24.39 -3.61 27.69
CA GLY A 223 23.45 -2.98 26.77
C GLY A 223 23.59 -1.45 26.68
N HIS A 224 23.93 -0.79 27.79
CA HIS A 224 24.19 0.66 27.79
C HIS A 224 25.41 1.03 26.93
N ARG A 225 26.56 0.36 27.12
CA ARG A 225 27.77 0.59 26.32
C ARG A 225 27.57 0.24 24.85
N ALA A 226 26.91 -0.89 24.58
CA ALA A 226 26.59 -1.33 23.22
C ALA A 226 25.73 -0.30 22.47
N ARG A 227 24.66 0.21 23.11
CA ARG A 227 23.84 1.28 22.51
C ARG A 227 24.69 2.52 22.21
N SER A 228 25.51 2.97 23.18
CA SER A 228 26.36 4.14 22.99
C SER A 228 27.38 3.96 21.85
N ALA A 229 28.02 2.79 21.75
CA ALA A 229 28.99 2.50 20.70
C ALA A 229 28.35 2.57 19.30
N ILE A 230 27.17 1.96 19.14
CA ILE A 230 26.43 1.98 17.87
C ILE A 230 25.92 3.39 17.54
N THR A 231 25.42 4.14 18.52
CA THR A 231 25.04 5.55 18.33
C THR A 231 26.22 6.37 17.80
N GLU A 232 27.41 6.23 18.38
CA GLU A 232 28.60 6.94 17.89
C GLU A 232 29.02 6.50 16.48
N ALA A 233 28.83 5.23 16.12
CA ALA A 233 29.05 4.77 14.75
C ALA A 233 28.05 5.39 13.76
N PHE A 234 26.76 5.45 14.11
CA PHE A 234 25.77 6.12 13.28
C PHE A 234 25.97 7.63 13.16
N LYS A 235 26.49 8.29 14.20
CA LYS A 235 26.87 9.71 14.10
C LYS A 235 27.94 9.91 13.03
N ARG A 236 28.97 9.06 12.98
CA ARG A 236 29.98 9.12 11.91
C ARG A 236 29.35 8.91 10.55
N TYR A 237 28.48 7.91 10.43
CA TYR A 237 27.75 7.61 9.20
C TYR A 237 26.96 8.82 8.65
N TYR A 238 26.11 9.44 9.46
CA TYR A 238 25.28 10.56 9.02
C TYR A 238 26.09 11.86 8.82
N ASN A 239 27.07 12.15 9.68
CA ASN A 239 27.93 13.32 9.52
C ASN A 239 28.84 13.20 8.29
N GLY A 240 29.20 11.99 7.88
CA GLY A 240 29.87 11.69 6.62
C GLY A 240 28.96 11.73 5.38
N GLN A 241 27.64 11.95 5.56
CA GLN A 241 26.62 11.97 4.50
C GLN A 241 26.53 10.65 3.71
N HIS A 242 26.91 9.53 4.33
CA HIS A 242 26.85 8.20 3.72
C HIS A 242 25.41 7.71 3.49
N ASN A 243 24.42 8.38 4.09
CA ASN A 243 23.00 8.13 3.88
C ASN A 243 22.48 8.45 2.46
N ARG A 244 23.29 9.10 1.61
CA ARG A 244 22.96 9.34 0.20
C ARG A 244 22.93 8.07 -0.65
N ASP A 245 23.73 7.07 -0.28
CA ASP A 245 23.83 5.78 -0.99
C ASP A 245 22.99 4.69 -0.30
N ALA A 246 22.17 5.07 0.69
CA ALA A 246 21.32 4.17 1.45
C ALA A 246 20.06 3.77 0.66
N SER A 247 19.33 2.79 1.16
CA SER A 247 18.03 2.39 0.62
C SER A 247 16.98 3.51 0.70
N ALA A 248 15.92 3.40 -0.12
CA ALA A 248 14.80 4.34 -0.12
C ALA A 248 14.13 4.49 1.26
N ILE A 249 14.10 3.44 2.08
CA ILE A 249 13.60 3.52 3.46
C ILE A 249 14.45 4.46 4.32
N ILE A 250 15.79 4.32 4.28
CA ILE A 250 16.67 5.17 5.09
C ILE A 250 16.65 6.61 4.57
N GLN A 251 16.68 6.81 3.25
CA GLN A 251 16.58 8.14 2.65
C GLN A 251 15.24 8.82 2.96
N GLY A 252 14.13 8.08 2.83
CA GLY A 252 12.79 8.57 3.13
C GLY A 252 12.60 8.93 4.60
N ARG A 253 13.05 8.06 5.52
CA ARG A 253 13.06 8.35 6.97
C ARG A 253 13.90 9.58 7.28
N TYR A 254 15.10 9.67 6.71
CA TYR A 254 16.00 10.80 6.91
C TYR A 254 15.36 12.12 6.45
N SER A 255 14.70 12.10 5.28
CA SER A 255 13.99 13.27 4.73
C SER A 255 12.87 13.75 5.66
N VAL A 256 11.98 12.85 6.11
CA VAL A 256 10.87 13.19 7.02
C VAL A 256 11.38 13.74 8.35
N LEU A 257 12.38 13.08 8.97
CA LEU A 257 12.92 13.50 10.26
C LEU A 257 13.68 14.83 10.15
N SER A 258 14.44 15.03 9.08
CA SER A 258 15.17 16.29 8.83
C SER A 258 14.20 17.46 8.61
N ALA A 259 13.11 17.25 7.87
CA ALA A 259 12.05 18.26 7.70
C ALA A 259 11.40 18.63 9.04
N ALA A 260 11.31 17.68 9.97
CA ALA A 260 10.88 17.88 11.35
C ALA A 260 11.99 18.44 12.28
N LYS A 261 13.11 18.92 11.72
CA LYS A 261 14.25 19.54 12.43
C LYS A 261 15.05 18.59 13.33
N PHE A 262 14.98 17.27 13.11
CA PHE A 262 15.97 16.36 13.69
C PHE A 262 17.34 16.63 13.04
N THR A 263 18.37 16.70 13.87
CA THR A 263 19.76 16.76 13.39
C THR A 263 20.28 15.36 13.03
N PRO A 264 21.35 15.23 12.24
CA PRO A 264 22.05 13.97 12.02
C PRO A 264 22.32 13.16 13.31
N ASP A 265 22.77 13.85 14.36
CA ASP A 265 23.04 13.24 15.67
C ASP A 265 21.76 12.79 16.38
N ASP A 266 20.66 13.55 16.25
CA ASP A 266 19.36 13.15 16.80
C ASP A 266 18.91 11.84 16.13
N ILE A 267 19.01 11.73 14.79
CA ILE A 267 18.64 10.52 14.03
C ILE A 267 19.54 9.32 14.40
N ALA A 268 20.85 9.55 14.47
CA ALA A 268 21.83 8.53 14.87
C ALA A 268 21.53 7.91 16.25
N SER A 269 20.93 8.65 17.17
CA SER A 269 20.66 8.20 18.54
C SER A 269 19.68 7.04 18.63
N PHE A 270 18.78 6.87 17.65
CA PHE A 270 17.75 5.82 17.67
C PHE A 270 17.77 4.88 16.46
N ASP A 271 18.70 5.04 15.52
CA ASP A 271 18.75 4.23 14.30
C ASP A 271 19.22 2.78 14.52
N ILE A 272 19.83 2.49 15.67
CA ILE A 272 20.01 1.12 16.17
C ILE A 272 18.68 0.32 16.18
N GLY A 273 17.54 1.00 16.35
CA GLY A 273 16.21 0.38 16.31
C GLY A 273 15.87 -0.25 14.96
N ILE A 274 16.34 0.33 13.85
CA ILE A 274 16.11 -0.23 12.50
C ILE A 274 16.96 -1.48 12.30
N LEU A 275 18.24 -1.45 12.67
CA LEU A 275 19.10 -2.62 12.60
C LEU A 275 18.57 -3.77 13.46
N MET A 276 18.18 -3.48 14.70
CA MET A 276 17.54 -4.44 15.58
C MET A 276 16.27 -5.03 14.94
N ALA A 277 15.40 -4.18 14.37
CA ALA A 277 14.17 -4.65 13.74
C ALA A 277 14.43 -5.56 12.53
N ALA A 278 15.47 -5.25 11.74
CA ALA A 278 15.81 -5.98 10.51
C ALA A 278 16.48 -7.34 10.77
N THR A 279 17.24 -7.47 11.87
CA THR A 279 18.14 -8.63 12.07
C THR A 279 17.71 -9.56 13.21
N MET A 280 17.18 -9.03 14.32
CA MET A 280 16.82 -9.80 15.52
C MET A 280 15.88 -10.99 15.22
N ASN A 281 14.95 -10.83 14.28
CA ASN A 281 13.99 -11.87 13.91
C ASN A 281 14.38 -12.65 12.64
N SER A 282 15.04 -11.98 11.68
CA SER A 282 15.41 -12.57 10.40
C SER A 282 16.53 -13.60 10.55
N ASN A 283 17.52 -13.32 11.42
CA ASN A 283 18.63 -14.22 11.71
C ASN A 283 18.17 -15.61 12.21
N PRO A 284 17.38 -15.71 13.30
CA PRO A 284 16.86 -17.02 13.73
C PRO A 284 15.87 -17.61 12.70
N GLY A 285 15.08 -16.78 12.01
CA GLY A 285 14.17 -17.24 10.95
C GLY A 285 14.89 -17.99 9.82
N LEU A 286 15.99 -17.43 9.32
CA LEU A 286 16.85 -18.06 8.31
C LEU A 286 17.46 -19.36 8.84
N PHE A 287 17.99 -19.36 10.06
CA PHE A 287 18.57 -20.55 10.65
C PHE A 287 17.55 -21.71 10.72
N TRP A 288 16.33 -21.43 11.17
CA TRP A 288 15.30 -22.46 11.23
C TRP A 288 14.89 -22.97 9.85
N LEU A 289 14.73 -22.08 8.87
CA LEU A 289 14.39 -22.48 7.50
C LEU A 289 15.47 -23.40 6.92
N ILE A 290 16.76 -23.03 7.03
CA ILE A 290 17.89 -23.87 6.61
C ILE A 290 17.86 -25.21 7.34
N SER A 291 17.68 -25.19 8.66
CA SER A 291 17.64 -26.42 9.46
C SER A 291 16.53 -27.36 8.97
N TYR A 292 15.32 -26.85 8.68
CA TYR A 292 14.24 -27.68 8.14
C TYR A 292 14.55 -28.20 6.74
N ILE A 293 15.04 -27.35 5.83
CA ILE A 293 15.38 -27.76 4.45
C ILE A 293 16.36 -28.94 4.44
N TYR A 294 17.37 -28.90 5.30
CA TYR A 294 18.45 -29.90 5.34
C TYR A 294 18.17 -31.12 6.24
N THR A 295 17.10 -31.11 7.04
CA THR A 295 16.79 -32.22 7.96
C THR A 295 15.47 -32.93 7.66
N VAL A 296 14.52 -32.27 6.99
CA VAL A 296 13.25 -32.88 6.59
C VAL A 296 13.48 -33.77 5.36
N PRO A 297 13.08 -35.06 5.40
CA PRO A 297 13.30 -35.98 4.30
C PRO A 297 12.78 -35.46 2.95
N ASN A 298 13.61 -35.57 1.90
CA ASN A 298 13.34 -35.17 0.52
C ASN A 298 13.08 -33.67 0.28
N LEU A 299 13.02 -32.82 1.31
CA LEU A 299 12.69 -31.40 1.17
C LEU A 299 13.74 -30.65 0.35
N LEU A 300 15.03 -30.84 0.67
CA LEU A 300 16.14 -30.24 -0.06
C LEU A 300 16.11 -30.61 -1.56
N SER A 301 15.92 -31.89 -1.89
CA SER A 301 15.85 -32.34 -3.29
C SER A 301 14.66 -31.73 -4.03
N SER A 302 13.49 -31.64 -3.40
CA SER A 302 12.30 -31.05 -4.03
C SER A 302 12.44 -29.55 -4.24
N ILE A 303 13.01 -28.83 -3.26
CA ILE A 303 13.29 -27.39 -3.37
C ILE A 303 14.32 -27.11 -4.47
N ARG A 304 15.40 -27.91 -4.57
CA ARG A 304 16.37 -27.81 -5.68
C ARG A 304 15.69 -27.95 -7.05
N SER A 305 14.72 -28.85 -7.16
CA SER A 305 13.93 -29.01 -8.38
C SER A 305 13.12 -27.76 -8.72
N GLU A 306 12.44 -27.14 -7.75
CA GLU A 306 11.72 -25.87 -7.98
C GLU A 306 12.67 -24.74 -8.40
N LEU A 307 13.80 -24.60 -7.70
CA LEU A 307 14.77 -23.53 -7.90
C LEU A 307 15.45 -23.59 -9.28
N THR A 308 15.55 -24.77 -9.89
CA THR A 308 16.09 -24.92 -11.25
C THR A 308 15.27 -24.10 -12.26
N SER A 309 13.96 -23.95 -12.06
CA SER A 309 13.08 -23.21 -12.98
C SER A 309 13.26 -21.68 -12.95
N ILE A 310 13.94 -21.15 -11.94
CA ILE A 310 14.20 -19.71 -11.78
C ILE A 310 15.69 -19.37 -11.86
N THR A 311 16.53 -20.35 -12.18
CA THR A 311 17.98 -20.21 -12.24
C THR A 311 18.45 -20.26 -13.68
N THR A 312 19.15 -19.21 -14.11
CA THR A 312 19.84 -19.17 -15.40
C THR A 312 21.35 -19.24 -15.17
N THR A 313 22.04 -20.14 -15.86
CA THR A 313 23.49 -20.29 -15.80
C THR A 313 24.13 -19.76 -17.08
N THR A 314 25.09 -18.85 -16.96
CA THR A 314 25.93 -18.40 -18.08
C THR A 314 27.37 -18.80 -17.83
N GLU A 315 28.08 -19.22 -18.88
CA GLU A 315 29.48 -19.63 -18.78
C GLU A 315 30.38 -18.56 -19.40
N SER A 316 31.34 -18.06 -18.62
CA SER A 316 32.34 -17.11 -19.10
C SER A 316 33.42 -17.83 -19.91
N LYS A 317 34.15 -17.07 -20.73
CA LYS A 317 35.28 -17.58 -21.53
C LYS A 317 36.40 -18.21 -20.70
N ASP A 318 36.46 -17.93 -19.41
CA ASP A 318 37.47 -18.43 -18.47
C ASP A 318 36.99 -19.70 -17.71
N GLY A 319 35.82 -20.24 -18.07
CA GLY A 319 35.20 -21.41 -17.44
C GLY A 319 34.58 -21.11 -16.06
N LEU A 320 34.28 -19.83 -15.77
CA LEU A 320 33.51 -19.44 -14.59
C LEU A 320 32.03 -19.43 -14.95
N CYS A 321 31.21 -20.13 -14.16
CA CYS A 321 29.76 -20.14 -14.36
C CYS A 321 29.10 -19.09 -13.45
N GLU A 322 28.24 -18.23 -13.99
CA GLU A 322 27.40 -17.31 -13.22
C GLU A 322 25.98 -17.87 -13.17
N ALA A 323 25.50 -18.22 -11.97
CA ALA A 323 24.11 -18.59 -11.72
C ALA A 323 23.33 -17.36 -11.25
N THR A 324 22.43 -16.90 -12.09
CA THR A 324 21.49 -15.82 -11.76
C THR A 324 20.16 -16.42 -11.31
N LEU A 325 19.76 -16.16 -10.08
CA LEU A 325 18.45 -16.55 -9.56
C LEU A 325 17.50 -15.35 -9.70
N ASN A 326 16.43 -15.52 -10.46
CA ASN A 326 15.38 -14.50 -10.55
C ASN A 326 14.46 -14.60 -9.32
N ILE A 327 14.81 -13.86 -8.27
CA ILE A 327 14.15 -13.89 -6.96
C ILE A 327 12.71 -13.40 -7.03
N SER A 328 12.37 -12.54 -7.98
CA SER A 328 10.99 -12.10 -8.20
C SER A 328 10.06 -13.24 -8.62
N LEU A 329 10.59 -14.34 -9.16
CA LEU A 329 9.83 -15.54 -9.52
C LEU A 329 9.66 -16.54 -8.36
N LEU A 330 10.31 -16.34 -7.21
CA LEU A 330 10.25 -17.29 -6.07
C LEU A 330 8.81 -17.62 -5.68
N HIS A 331 7.96 -16.61 -5.58
CA HIS A 331 6.59 -16.81 -5.15
C HIS A 331 5.73 -17.53 -6.19
N GLN A 332 6.05 -17.40 -7.47
CA GLN A 332 5.30 -18.02 -8.57
C GLN A 332 5.74 -19.45 -8.83
N LYS A 333 7.06 -19.71 -8.78
CA LYS A 333 7.68 -20.95 -9.26
C LYS A 333 8.20 -21.84 -8.15
N CYS A 334 8.35 -21.33 -6.92
CA CYS A 334 8.93 -22.06 -5.79
C CYS A 334 7.94 -22.18 -4.62
N SER A 335 6.78 -22.76 -4.92
CA SER A 335 5.66 -22.89 -3.98
C SER A 335 5.99 -23.68 -2.71
N LEU A 336 6.82 -24.72 -2.82
CA LEU A 336 7.24 -25.55 -1.68
C LEU A 336 8.23 -24.79 -0.80
N LEU A 337 9.19 -24.07 -1.39
CA LEU A 337 10.11 -23.24 -0.61
C LEU A 337 9.35 -22.15 0.16
N MET A 338 8.39 -21.48 -0.49
CA MET A 338 7.54 -20.49 0.17
C MET A 338 6.65 -21.09 1.25
N SER A 339 6.07 -22.27 1.00
CA SER A 339 5.27 -23.00 1.97
C SER A 339 6.11 -23.43 3.18
N ALA A 340 7.35 -23.88 2.97
CA ALA A 340 8.29 -24.20 4.04
C ALA A 340 8.69 -22.97 4.87
N TRP A 341 8.82 -21.80 4.24
CA TRP A 341 9.04 -20.54 4.97
C TRP A 341 7.83 -20.15 5.84
N GLN A 342 6.62 -20.22 5.29
CA GLN A 342 5.39 -19.95 6.05
C GLN A 342 5.21 -20.95 7.21
N GLU A 343 5.52 -22.23 6.99
CA GLU A 343 5.50 -23.24 8.04
C GLU A 343 6.58 -23.01 9.09
N THR A 344 7.77 -22.55 8.69
CA THR A 344 8.84 -22.17 9.63
C THR A 344 8.36 -21.05 10.55
N LEU A 345 7.74 -20.01 9.98
CA LEU A 345 7.14 -18.92 10.75
C LEU A 345 6.04 -19.44 11.67
N ARG A 346 5.15 -20.32 11.20
CA ARG A 346 4.06 -20.87 12.03
C ARG A 346 4.61 -21.60 13.26
N VAL A 347 5.66 -22.40 13.09
CA VAL A 347 6.21 -23.23 14.17
C VAL A 347 7.12 -22.43 15.11
N LYS A 348 7.89 -21.47 14.58
CA LYS A 348 8.97 -20.80 15.33
C LYS A 348 8.67 -19.35 15.71
N ALA A 349 7.63 -18.71 15.15
CA ALA A 349 7.18 -17.41 15.63
C ALA A 349 6.56 -17.54 17.03
N ALA A 350 6.88 -16.56 17.86
CA ALA A 350 6.40 -16.43 19.23
C ALA A 350 6.02 -14.96 19.53
N THR A 351 5.56 -14.25 18.49
CA THR A 351 5.09 -12.88 18.53
C THR A 351 4.01 -12.69 19.59
N VAL A 352 4.17 -11.70 20.47
CA VAL A 352 3.14 -11.27 21.42
C VAL A 352 2.72 -9.85 21.04
N ALA A 353 1.60 -9.74 20.32
CA ALA A 353 1.09 -8.42 19.94
C ALA A 353 0.40 -7.76 21.14
N ASN A 354 0.82 -6.54 21.47
CA ASN A 354 0.33 -5.81 22.65
C ASN A 354 -0.55 -4.61 22.24
N ARG A 355 -1.54 -4.27 23.08
CA ARG A 355 -2.30 -3.00 23.03
C ARG A 355 -2.56 -2.48 24.44
N ILE A 356 -2.77 -1.17 24.56
CA ILE A 356 -3.33 -0.51 25.74
C ILE A 356 -4.78 -0.15 25.42
N VAL A 357 -5.67 -0.42 26.35
CA VAL A 357 -7.07 -0.02 26.30
C VAL A 357 -7.14 1.47 26.72
N LEU A 358 -7.37 2.37 25.77
CA LEU A 358 -7.40 3.82 26.02
C LEU A 358 -8.71 4.27 26.67
N GLU A 359 -9.79 3.56 26.40
CA GLU A 359 -11.16 3.82 26.87
C GLU A 359 -11.87 2.48 27.12
N ASP A 360 -12.89 2.47 27.98
CA ASP A 360 -13.67 1.25 28.21
C ASP A 360 -14.31 0.80 26.88
N THR A 361 -13.91 -0.38 26.39
CA THR A 361 -14.26 -0.86 25.04
C THR A 361 -14.99 -2.19 25.12
N LEU A 362 -16.18 -2.28 24.51
CA LEU A 362 -16.86 -3.56 24.32
C LEU A 362 -16.32 -4.25 23.05
N LEU A 363 -15.47 -5.26 23.22
CA LEU A 363 -14.90 -6.05 22.14
C LEU A 363 -15.91 -7.10 21.64
N ASP A 364 -16.17 -7.08 20.34
CA ASP A 364 -17.06 -8.02 19.63
C ASP A 364 -18.46 -8.13 20.28
N SER A 365 -18.96 -7.02 20.84
CA SER A 365 -20.23 -6.93 21.57
C SER A 365 -20.36 -7.84 22.80
N ALA A 366 -19.30 -8.57 23.19
CA ALA A 366 -19.34 -9.62 24.21
C ALA A 366 -18.47 -9.29 25.43
N TYR A 367 -17.25 -8.78 25.20
CA TYR A 367 -16.24 -8.64 26.26
C TYR A 367 -15.93 -7.18 26.54
N LEU A 368 -16.20 -6.72 27.76
CA LEU A 368 -15.84 -5.38 28.20
C LEU A 368 -14.36 -5.33 28.62
N LEU A 369 -13.57 -4.52 27.92
CA LEU A 369 -12.18 -4.26 28.22
C LEU A 369 -12.05 -2.91 28.91
N LYS A 370 -11.54 -2.89 30.14
CA LYS A 370 -11.42 -1.66 30.94
C LYS A 370 -10.22 -0.81 30.55
N LYS A 371 -10.40 0.52 30.52
CA LYS A 371 -9.37 1.54 30.34
C LYS A 371 -8.14 1.29 31.23
N GLY A 372 -6.96 1.52 30.66
CA GLY A 372 -5.66 1.33 31.30
C GLY A 372 -5.17 -0.12 31.39
N SER A 373 -5.98 -1.09 30.95
CA SER A 373 -5.57 -2.49 30.89
C SER A 373 -4.68 -2.76 29.68
N VAL A 374 -3.87 -3.82 29.77
CA VAL A 374 -3.03 -4.31 28.67
C VAL A 374 -3.74 -5.46 27.97
N ILE A 375 -3.67 -5.52 26.65
CA ILE A 375 -4.06 -6.69 25.85
C ILE A 375 -2.78 -7.36 25.35
N GLN A 376 -2.69 -8.68 25.46
CA GLN A 376 -1.64 -9.49 24.84
C GLN A 376 -2.25 -10.59 23.97
N MET A 377 -1.74 -10.73 22.76
CA MET A 377 -2.20 -11.67 21.75
C MET A 377 -1.00 -12.54 21.33
N PRO A 378 -0.69 -13.60 22.08
CA PRO A 378 0.40 -14.50 21.73
C PRO A 378 0.02 -15.32 20.49
N CYS A 379 0.84 -15.27 19.44
CA CYS A 379 0.56 -15.98 18.19
C CYS A 379 0.79 -17.49 18.31
N ASN A 380 1.79 -17.92 19.10
CA ASN A 380 2.19 -19.32 19.19
C ASN A 380 1.03 -20.27 19.58
N PRO A 381 0.21 -19.99 20.62
CA PRO A 381 -0.97 -20.79 20.92
C PRO A 381 -1.97 -20.89 19.76
N MET A 382 -2.15 -19.81 18.99
CA MET A 382 -3.02 -19.83 17.80
C MET A 382 -2.40 -20.62 16.65
N HIS A 383 -1.08 -20.56 16.51
CA HIS A 383 -0.30 -21.21 15.45
C HIS A 383 -0.17 -22.71 15.64
N THR A 384 -0.18 -23.20 16.88
CA THR A 384 -0.05 -24.63 17.19
C THR A 384 -1.36 -25.31 17.59
N SER A 385 -2.43 -24.54 17.83
CA SER A 385 -3.72 -25.08 18.27
C SER A 385 -4.29 -26.12 17.29
N PRO A 386 -4.63 -27.33 17.78
CA PRO A 386 -5.33 -28.33 16.97
C PRO A 386 -6.70 -27.86 16.45
N SER A 387 -7.34 -26.90 17.13
CA SER A 387 -8.62 -26.33 16.68
C SER A 387 -8.49 -25.54 15.37
N ASN A 388 -7.30 -25.00 15.10
CA ASN A 388 -7.03 -24.16 13.94
C ASN A 388 -6.31 -24.98 12.85
N TRP A 389 -5.37 -25.83 13.26
CA TRP A 389 -4.42 -26.50 12.34
C TRP A 389 -4.61 -28.00 12.21
N GLY A 390 -5.58 -28.58 12.92
CA GLY A 390 -5.79 -30.02 13.02
C GLY A 390 -4.78 -30.70 13.96
N GLN A 391 -4.87 -32.02 14.11
CA GLN A 391 -4.04 -32.77 15.06
C GLN A 391 -2.54 -32.66 14.79
N SER A 392 -2.13 -32.46 13.53
CA SER A 392 -0.74 -32.21 13.14
C SER A 392 -0.30 -30.75 13.35
N GLY A 393 -1.06 -29.93 14.08
CA GLY A 393 -0.73 -28.53 14.34
C GLY A 393 0.59 -28.33 15.12
N GLY A 394 1.04 -29.34 15.88
CA GLY A 394 2.35 -29.31 16.54
C GLY A 394 3.53 -29.61 15.61
N ASP A 395 3.28 -30.24 14.46
CA ASP A 395 4.33 -30.76 13.58
C ASP A 395 4.70 -29.76 12.48
N PHE A 396 5.94 -29.81 12.01
CA PHE A 396 6.35 -29.09 10.81
C PHE A 396 5.97 -29.90 9.57
N ASP A 397 5.12 -29.32 8.72
CA ASP A 397 4.73 -29.87 7.42
C ASP A 397 5.02 -28.84 6.31
N PRO A 398 6.07 -29.05 5.48
CA PRO A 398 6.43 -28.10 4.43
C PRO A 398 5.37 -27.99 3.33
N SER A 399 4.42 -28.94 3.26
CA SER A 399 3.32 -28.92 2.29
C SER A 399 2.09 -28.14 2.77
N ARG A 400 2.05 -27.70 4.04
CA ARG A 400 0.85 -27.18 4.70
C ARG A 400 0.25 -25.94 4.02
N PHE A 401 1.11 -25.10 3.45
CA PHE A 401 0.72 -23.87 2.79
C PHE A 401 0.79 -23.95 1.25
N LEU A 402 1.00 -25.15 0.68
CA LEU A 402 0.87 -25.33 -0.76
C LEU A 402 -0.57 -25.01 -1.21
N PRO A 403 -0.77 -24.39 -2.38
CA PRO A 403 -2.11 -24.15 -2.93
C PRO A 403 -2.96 -25.43 -2.95
N THR A 404 -2.38 -26.54 -3.39
CA THR A 404 -3.03 -27.86 -3.47
C THR A 404 -3.44 -28.43 -2.10
N SER A 405 -2.74 -28.06 -1.03
CA SER A 405 -3.09 -28.44 0.35
C SER A 405 -4.18 -27.54 0.90
N ILE A 406 -4.09 -26.23 0.65
CA ILE A 406 -5.09 -25.24 1.07
C ILE A 406 -6.43 -25.52 0.37
N ASP A 407 -6.43 -25.88 -0.91
CA ASP A 407 -7.65 -26.10 -1.69
C ASP A 407 -8.52 -27.25 -1.18
N LYS A 408 -7.92 -28.23 -0.50
CA LYS A 408 -8.62 -29.34 0.15
C LYS A 408 -9.34 -28.95 1.44
N LEU A 409 -9.08 -27.76 1.98
CA LEU A 409 -9.70 -27.29 3.23
C LEU A 409 -11.12 -26.77 2.99
N SER A 410 -11.98 -26.93 4.01
CA SER A 410 -13.28 -26.29 4.04
C SER A 410 -13.14 -24.75 4.05
N LYS A 411 -14.19 -24.03 3.63
CA LYS A 411 -14.20 -22.56 3.68
C LYS A 411 -13.94 -22.02 5.09
N ASP A 412 -14.49 -22.69 6.10
CA ASP A 412 -14.31 -22.31 7.51
C ASP A 412 -12.88 -22.54 7.99
N ASP A 413 -12.27 -23.67 7.64
CA ASP A 413 -10.87 -23.95 8.01
C ASP A 413 -9.90 -23.00 7.32
N LYS A 414 -10.14 -22.66 6.04
CA LYS A 414 -9.38 -21.63 5.32
C LYS A 414 -9.45 -20.30 6.09
N LYS A 415 -10.65 -19.87 6.49
CA LYS A 415 -10.86 -18.63 7.25
C LYS A 415 -10.17 -18.66 8.62
N LYS A 416 -10.31 -19.75 9.38
CA LYS A 416 -9.71 -19.90 10.71
C LYS A 416 -8.18 -19.87 10.65
N ARG A 417 -7.57 -20.68 9.78
CA ARG A 417 -6.10 -20.72 9.62
C ARG A 417 -5.56 -19.36 9.19
N LYS A 418 -6.25 -18.71 8.25
CA LYS A 418 -5.94 -17.35 7.80
C LYS A 418 -5.90 -16.36 8.97
N GLN A 419 -6.92 -16.36 9.82
CA GLN A 419 -7.00 -15.45 10.96
C GLN A 419 -6.01 -15.77 12.07
N ALA A 420 -5.69 -17.06 12.26
CA ALA A 420 -4.74 -17.53 13.28
C ALA A 420 -3.28 -17.23 12.90
N PHE A 421 -2.95 -17.20 11.61
CA PHE A 421 -1.58 -17.04 11.12
C PHE A 421 -1.11 -15.57 11.14
N THR A 422 -0.67 -15.10 12.30
CA THR A 422 -0.18 -13.71 12.51
C THR A 422 1.31 -13.59 12.90
N PRO A 423 2.27 -14.17 12.13
CA PRO A 423 3.69 -14.12 12.50
C PRO A 423 4.27 -12.70 12.51
N PHE A 424 3.73 -11.80 11.66
CA PHE A 424 4.17 -10.41 11.52
C PHE A 424 3.31 -9.40 12.28
N GLY A 425 2.44 -9.87 13.19
CA GLY A 425 1.42 -9.04 13.83
C GLY A 425 0.22 -8.74 12.92
N GLY A 426 -0.43 -7.59 13.13
CA GLY A 426 -1.60 -7.19 12.36
C GLY A 426 -2.17 -5.82 12.74
N GLY A 427 -3.16 -5.37 11.96
CA GLY A 427 -3.75 -4.03 12.04
C GLY A 427 -2.74 -2.93 11.70
N THR A 428 -2.84 -1.79 12.39
CA THR A 428 -1.93 -0.64 12.23
C THR A 428 -0.48 -0.89 12.67
N VAL A 429 -0.20 -2.07 13.24
CA VAL A 429 1.12 -2.46 13.76
C VAL A 429 1.66 -3.70 13.02
N LEU A 430 1.26 -3.86 11.76
CA LEU A 430 1.78 -4.91 10.88
C LEU A 430 3.23 -4.58 10.49
N CYS A 431 4.12 -5.58 10.52
CA CYS A 431 5.53 -5.37 10.16
C CYS A 431 5.69 -4.77 8.74
N PRO A 432 6.31 -3.58 8.58
CA PRO A 432 6.58 -3.00 7.26
C PRO A 432 7.60 -3.84 6.48
N GLY A 433 8.62 -4.38 7.15
CA GLY A 433 9.73 -5.11 6.52
C GLY A 433 9.43 -6.56 6.12
N ARG A 434 8.18 -7.03 6.22
CA ARG A 434 7.82 -8.45 5.98
C ARG A 434 8.19 -8.95 4.58
N TYR A 435 8.10 -8.07 3.57
CA TYR A 435 8.44 -8.40 2.19
C TYR A 435 9.93 -8.47 2.00
N PHE A 436 10.66 -7.46 2.47
CA PHE A 436 12.13 -7.46 2.48
C PHE A 436 12.70 -8.69 3.19
N ALA A 437 12.29 -8.91 4.46
CA ALA A 437 12.78 -10.02 5.26
C ALA A 437 12.49 -11.38 4.60
N THR A 438 11.31 -11.56 4.00
CA THR A 438 10.99 -12.83 3.34
C THR A 438 11.84 -13.04 2.08
N SER A 439 11.98 -12.04 1.22
CA SER A 439 12.84 -12.14 0.02
C SER A 439 14.29 -12.43 0.38
N GLU A 440 14.80 -11.73 1.40
CA GLU A 440 16.16 -11.85 1.88
C GLU A 440 16.43 -13.25 2.46
N ILE A 441 15.57 -13.72 3.38
CA ILE A 441 15.69 -15.04 4.02
C ILE A 441 15.55 -16.16 2.99
N VAL A 442 14.51 -16.10 2.16
CA VAL A 442 14.23 -17.15 1.17
C VAL A 442 15.29 -17.14 0.07
N GLY A 443 15.77 -15.98 -0.36
CA GLY A 443 16.85 -15.87 -1.34
C GLY A 443 18.17 -16.46 -0.83
N VAL A 444 18.54 -16.20 0.43
CA VAL A 444 19.70 -16.85 1.05
C VAL A 444 19.51 -18.35 1.17
N ALA A 445 18.31 -18.79 1.58
CA ALA A 445 17.99 -20.22 1.63
C ALA A 445 18.06 -20.89 0.26
N ALA A 446 17.63 -20.21 -0.80
CA ALA A 446 17.71 -20.69 -2.17
C ALA A 446 19.16 -20.86 -2.65
N MET A 447 20.05 -19.88 -2.37
CA MET A 447 21.48 -19.99 -2.69
C MET A 447 22.13 -21.20 -2.03
N LEU A 448 21.91 -21.33 -0.72
CA LEU A 448 22.47 -22.43 0.05
C LEU A 448 21.90 -23.76 -0.43
N ALA A 449 20.59 -23.87 -0.63
CA ALA A 449 19.96 -25.09 -1.12
C ALA A 449 20.46 -25.49 -2.52
N MET A 450 20.69 -24.54 -3.44
CA MET A 450 21.13 -24.85 -4.81
C MET A 450 22.59 -25.29 -4.90
N GLY A 451 23.49 -24.53 -4.29
CA GLY A 451 24.93 -24.64 -4.52
C GLY A 451 25.73 -25.39 -3.46
N PHE A 452 25.13 -25.75 -2.34
CA PHE A 452 25.87 -26.27 -1.18
C PHE A 452 25.27 -27.56 -0.59
N GLU A 453 26.15 -28.34 0.03
CA GLU A 453 25.82 -29.39 0.97
C GLU A 453 26.20 -28.93 2.39
N ILE A 454 25.33 -29.19 3.37
CA ILE A 454 25.57 -28.87 4.77
C ILE A 454 25.56 -30.17 5.58
N GLU A 455 26.74 -30.68 5.89
CA GLU A 455 26.92 -31.90 6.66
C GLU A 455 26.85 -31.62 8.16
N GLY A 456 26.17 -32.50 8.91
CA GLY A 456 25.95 -32.32 10.36
C GLY A 456 24.69 -31.51 10.71
N ALA A 457 23.88 -31.12 9.72
CA ALA A 457 22.61 -30.45 9.95
C ALA A 457 21.67 -31.31 10.82
N ARG A 458 21.13 -30.70 11.88
CA ARG A 458 20.12 -31.28 12.78
C ARG A 458 19.27 -30.18 13.39
N MET A 459 18.08 -30.53 13.87
CA MET A 459 17.22 -29.58 14.56
C MET A 459 17.74 -29.30 15.96
N LEU A 460 17.95 -28.02 16.29
CA LEU A 460 18.23 -27.58 17.67
C LEU A 460 16.92 -27.32 18.43
N GLU A 461 17.01 -27.38 19.76
CA GLU A 461 15.93 -26.92 20.62
C GLU A 461 15.81 -25.39 20.58
N PRO A 462 14.60 -24.82 20.67
CA PRO A 462 14.43 -23.39 20.77
C PRO A 462 14.75 -22.89 22.20
N LYS A 463 15.48 -21.79 22.29
CA LYS A 463 15.70 -21.05 23.54
C LYS A 463 14.40 -20.43 24.03
N LEU A 464 14.36 -20.15 25.34
CA LEU A 464 13.27 -19.39 25.96
C LEU A 464 13.06 -18.06 25.23
N GLN A 465 11.81 -17.78 24.83
CA GLN A 465 11.49 -16.56 24.10
C GLN A 465 11.53 -15.33 25.01
N VAL A 466 12.42 -14.38 24.71
CA VAL A 466 12.41 -13.06 25.36
C VAL A 466 11.27 -12.21 24.81
N MET A 467 10.66 -11.36 25.65
CA MET A 467 9.49 -10.54 25.29
C MET A 467 9.75 -9.55 24.14
N SER A 468 11.01 -9.18 23.88
CA SER A 468 11.39 -8.25 22.81
C SER A 468 11.51 -8.91 21.44
N ALA A 469 11.79 -10.22 21.38
CA ALA A 469 11.93 -10.97 20.14
C ALA A 469 10.57 -11.49 19.66
N GLN A 470 10.45 -11.76 18.36
CA GLN A 470 9.23 -12.29 17.74
C GLN A 470 9.41 -13.70 17.15
N VAL A 471 10.66 -14.15 16.96
CA VAL A 471 11.02 -15.52 16.54
C VAL A 471 11.90 -16.14 17.61
N LYS A 472 11.70 -17.44 17.89
CA LYS A 472 12.54 -18.16 18.86
C LYS A 472 13.97 -18.28 18.35
N HIS A 473 14.95 -18.00 19.20
CA HIS A 473 16.36 -18.26 18.89
C HIS A 473 16.69 -19.74 19.14
N PRO A 474 17.66 -20.34 18.43
CA PRO A 474 18.16 -21.65 18.80
C PRO A 474 18.85 -21.64 20.17
N ASP A 475 18.77 -22.75 20.89
CA ASP A 475 19.52 -22.98 22.12
C ASP A 475 20.92 -23.49 21.80
N GLY A 476 21.88 -22.57 21.76
CA GLY A 476 23.26 -22.82 21.34
C GLY A 476 23.46 -22.67 19.84
N ASP A 477 24.53 -23.28 19.34
CA ASP A 477 24.90 -23.25 17.93
C ASP A 477 25.05 -24.67 17.37
N LEU A 478 25.11 -24.78 16.05
CA LEU A 478 25.12 -26.02 15.29
C LEU A 478 26.41 -26.15 14.48
N PRO A 479 27.39 -26.95 14.96
CA PRO A 479 28.59 -27.24 14.19
C PRO A 479 28.26 -28.03 12.92
N VAL A 480 28.69 -27.53 11.76
CA VAL A 480 28.47 -28.13 10.44
C VAL A 480 29.70 -28.01 9.56
N CYS A 481 29.75 -28.80 8.49
CA CYS A 481 30.64 -28.57 7.36
C CYS A 481 29.81 -28.11 6.16
N ILE A 482 30.02 -26.87 5.70
CA ILE A 482 29.39 -26.32 4.49
C ILE A 482 30.34 -26.51 3.33
N LYS A 483 29.95 -27.25 2.30
CA LYS A 483 30.78 -27.50 1.11
C LYS A 483 30.03 -27.28 -0.17
N ARG A 484 30.76 -26.97 -1.25
CA ARG A 484 30.17 -26.89 -2.58
C ARG A 484 29.53 -28.21 -2.97
N ARG A 485 28.33 -28.13 -3.55
CA ARG A 485 27.65 -29.26 -4.15
C ARG A 485 28.38 -29.68 -5.43
N GLU A 486 28.38 -30.97 -5.72
CA GLU A 486 28.89 -31.51 -6.98
C GLU A 486 28.21 -30.84 -8.19
N GLY A 487 29.01 -30.37 -9.14
CA GLY A 487 28.58 -29.60 -10.31
C GLY A 487 28.39 -28.09 -10.07
N TRP A 488 28.65 -27.60 -8.86
CA TRP A 488 28.54 -26.18 -8.48
C TRP A 488 29.87 -25.56 -8.03
N GLU A 489 30.99 -26.23 -8.30
CA GLU A 489 32.33 -25.89 -7.82
C GLU A 489 32.84 -24.56 -8.37
N ARG A 490 32.46 -24.21 -9.60
CA ARG A 490 32.89 -22.99 -10.31
C ARG A 490 31.75 -22.00 -10.56
N VAL A 491 30.71 -22.05 -9.71
CA VAL A 491 29.49 -21.23 -9.87
C VAL A 491 29.50 -20.03 -8.92
N LYS A 492 29.35 -18.82 -9.45
CA LYS A 492 29.09 -17.60 -8.68
C LYS A 492 27.60 -17.25 -8.72
N PHE A 493 27.06 -16.81 -7.60
CA PHE A 493 25.68 -16.36 -7.53
C PHE A 493 25.59 -14.87 -7.85
N LYS A 494 24.56 -14.49 -8.60
CA LYS A 494 24.22 -13.11 -8.88
C LYS A 494 22.72 -12.90 -8.82
N PHE A 495 22.33 -11.70 -8.43
CA PHE A 495 20.95 -11.27 -8.33
C PHE A 495 20.77 -9.97 -9.10
N THR A 496 19.72 -9.89 -9.90
CA THR A 496 19.25 -8.64 -10.48
C THR A 496 18.16 -8.06 -9.58
N GLY A 497 18.06 -6.73 -9.50
CA GLY A 497 16.79 -6.11 -9.14
C GLY A 497 15.80 -6.58 -10.21
N GLY A 498 14.67 -7.17 -9.81
CA GLY A 498 13.76 -7.84 -10.74
C GLY A 498 13.43 -6.99 -11.97
N ASP A 499 13.22 -7.65 -13.12
CA ASP A 499 12.65 -6.99 -14.31
C ASP A 499 11.24 -6.46 -14.01
N GLU A 500 10.82 -5.40 -14.70
CA GLU A 500 9.49 -4.76 -14.56
C GLU A 500 8.33 -5.79 -14.67
N ASP A 501 8.49 -6.83 -15.50
CA ASP A 501 7.55 -7.94 -15.69
C ASP A 501 7.41 -8.87 -14.46
N ALA A 502 8.42 -8.90 -13.58
CA ALA A 502 8.42 -9.78 -12.41
C ALA A 502 7.77 -9.12 -11.17
N ALA A 503 7.52 -7.81 -11.23
CA ALA A 503 6.80 -7.04 -10.20
C ALA A 503 5.31 -7.39 -10.17
N GLU A 504 4.69 -7.57 -11.35
CA GLU A 504 3.26 -7.90 -11.54
C GLU A 504 2.88 -9.24 -10.88
N VAL A 505 3.75 -10.24 -11.01
CA VAL A 505 3.50 -11.62 -10.54
C VAL A 505 3.75 -11.75 -9.02
N SER A 506 4.72 -11.00 -8.51
CA SER A 506 5.14 -10.97 -7.12
C SER A 506 3.98 -10.52 -6.20
N LEU A 507 3.25 -9.46 -6.56
CA LEU A 507 2.13 -8.91 -5.77
C LEU A 507 0.98 -9.90 -5.50
N GLN A 508 0.65 -10.77 -6.46
CA GLN A 508 -0.37 -11.82 -6.27
C GLN A 508 0.10 -12.91 -5.31
N ALA A 509 1.39 -13.24 -5.34
CA ALA A 509 1.95 -14.38 -4.64
C ALA A 509 2.57 -14.02 -3.27
N TRP A 510 2.68 -12.72 -2.96
CA TRP A 510 2.94 -12.12 -1.64
C TRP A 510 1.72 -12.07 -0.70
N GLN A 511 0.55 -12.53 -1.14
CA GLN A 511 -0.62 -12.69 -0.28
C GLN A 511 -0.39 -13.82 0.73
N ILE A 512 0.46 -13.58 1.75
CA ILE A 512 0.15 -14.08 3.08
C ILE A 512 -1.23 -13.50 3.36
N PRO A 513 -2.27 -14.33 3.57
CA PRO A 513 -3.61 -13.83 3.63
C PRO A 513 -3.78 -13.09 4.96
N ASN A 514 -3.41 -11.81 5.01
CA ASN A 514 -3.85 -10.93 6.06
C ASN A 514 -5.37 -10.78 5.95
N ALA A 515 -6.03 -10.78 7.10
CA ALA A 515 -7.44 -10.44 7.19
C ALA A 515 -7.62 -8.97 6.80
N CYS A 516 -8.19 -8.80 5.61
CA CYS A 516 -8.84 -7.64 4.99
C CYS A 516 -8.53 -7.84 3.50
N THR A 517 -9.30 -8.65 2.77
CA THR A 517 -10.30 -8.05 1.86
C THR A 517 -11.49 -8.95 1.50
N ASN A 518 -11.51 -10.24 1.83
CA ASN A 518 -12.56 -11.13 1.31
C ASN A 518 -13.34 -11.79 2.45
N LEU A 519 -14.57 -11.32 2.71
CA LEU A 519 -15.76 -12.07 3.15
C LEU A 519 -16.86 -11.08 3.59
N VAL A 520 -17.60 -10.54 2.62
CA VAL A 520 -19.02 -10.24 2.81
C VAL A 520 -19.77 -11.02 1.73
N SER A 521 -20.02 -12.30 2.00
CA SER A 521 -21.07 -13.03 1.29
C SER A 521 -21.71 -14.05 2.23
N GLY A 522 -23.01 -13.85 2.40
CA GLY A 522 -23.97 -14.86 2.88
C GLY A 522 -23.99 -15.10 4.39
N LEU A 523 -24.95 -14.49 5.09
CA LEU A 523 -26.12 -15.16 5.69
C LEU A 523 -27.01 -14.14 6.45
N PRO A 524 -28.32 -14.41 6.60
CA PRO A 524 -29.36 -13.40 6.78
C PRO A 524 -29.54 -12.97 8.24
N ILE A 525 -29.80 -11.69 8.47
CA ILE A 525 -30.26 -11.14 9.75
C ILE A 525 -31.68 -10.57 9.54
N PRO A 526 -32.59 -10.70 10.53
CA PRO A 526 -34.03 -10.55 10.33
C PRO A 526 -34.45 -9.10 10.13
N SER A 527 -35.52 -8.96 9.36
CA SER A 527 -36.30 -7.74 9.12
C SER A 527 -36.44 -6.83 10.35
N SER A 528 -35.84 -5.65 10.29
CA SER A 528 -36.27 -4.47 11.02
C SER A 528 -36.80 -3.45 10.01
N THR A 529 -38.13 -3.29 10.00
CA THR A 529 -38.94 -2.19 9.49
C THR A 529 -38.27 -1.18 8.56
N THR A 530 -38.54 -1.37 7.26
CA THR A 530 -38.37 -0.41 6.18
C THR A 530 -39.10 0.90 6.47
N CYS A 531 -38.38 2.02 6.45
CA CYS A 531 -38.94 3.32 6.08
C CYS A 531 -38.78 3.46 4.57
N THR A 532 -39.88 3.45 3.83
CA THR A 532 -39.92 3.65 2.38
C THR A 532 -39.76 5.14 2.06
N ILE A 533 -38.69 5.49 1.33
CA ILE A 533 -38.55 6.76 0.60
C ILE A 533 -39.33 6.61 -0.73
N PRO A 534 -40.06 7.63 -1.21
CA PRO A 534 -40.86 7.52 -2.44
C PRO A 534 -39.96 7.44 -3.68
N SER A 535 -40.29 6.54 -4.60
CA SER A 535 -39.65 6.39 -5.90
C SER A 535 -39.93 7.60 -6.81
N SER A 536 -38.89 8.35 -7.19
CA SER A 536 -38.85 9.02 -8.48
C SER A 536 -38.80 7.95 -9.59
N THR A 537 -39.43 8.21 -10.73
CA THR A 537 -39.35 7.32 -11.90
C THR A 537 -37.92 7.34 -12.44
N PRO A 538 -37.25 6.18 -12.64
CA PRO A 538 -35.89 6.17 -13.18
C PRO A 538 -35.86 6.77 -14.60
N LEU A 539 -34.92 7.69 -14.84
CA LEU A 539 -34.64 8.22 -16.19
C LEU A 539 -34.29 7.07 -17.16
N PRO A 540 -34.61 7.22 -18.46
CA PRO A 540 -34.20 6.23 -19.47
C PRO A 540 -32.66 6.19 -19.57
N SER A 541 -32.08 5.00 -19.78
CA SER A 541 -30.65 4.87 -20.07
C SER A 541 -30.35 5.37 -21.48
N LEU A 542 -29.38 6.29 -21.59
CA LEU A 542 -28.81 6.76 -22.84
C LEU A 542 -28.16 5.62 -23.62
N THR A 543 -28.26 5.67 -24.94
CA THR A 543 -27.62 4.69 -25.83
C THR A 543 -26.20 5.13 -26.22
N PRO A 544 -25.16 4.34 -25.89
CA PRO A 544 -23.79 4.65 -26.32
C PRO A 544 -23.58 4.51 -27.83
N HIS A 545 -23.06 5.55 -28.47
CA HIS A 545 -22.61 5.53 -29.87
C HIS A 545 -21.08 5.46 -29.95
N VAL A 546 -20.52 4.29 -30.22
CA VAL A 546 -19.06 4.11 -30.38
C VAL A 546 -18.59 4.75 -31.69
N LEU A 547 -17.69 5.73 -31.60
CA LEU A 547 -17.10 6.42 -32.75
C LEU A 547 -15.77 5.80 -33.15
N ASN A 548 -14.94 5.46 -32.16
CA ASN A 548 -13.65 4.82 -32.38
C ASN A 548 -13.43 3.70 -31.37
N THR A 549 -12.76 2.63 -31.81
CA THR A 549 -12.31 1.53 -30.96
C THR A 549 -10.84 1.29 -31.20
N PHE A 550 -10.05 1.25 -30.13
CA PHE A 550 -8.62 1.03 -30.18
C PHE A 550 -8.26 -0.43 -29.89
N PRO A 551 -7.02 -0.86 -30.22
CA PRO A 551 -6.53 -2.16 -29.81
C PRO A 551 -6.64 -2.39 -28.30
N LYS A 552 -6.77 -3.67 -27.94
CA LYS A 552 -6.74 -4.12 -26.55
C LYS A 552 -5.45 -3.64 -25.87
N GLY A 553 -5.58 -3.04 -24.68
CA GLY A 553 -4.47 -2.41 -23.96
C GLY A 553 -4.32 -0.91 -24.16
N THR A 554 -5.10 -0.27 -25.04
CA THR A 554 -5.11 1.19 -25.20
C THR A 554 -6.02 1.87 -24.16
N TRP A 555 -5.46 2.74 -23.32
CA TRP A 555 -6.17 3.49 -22.26
C TRP A 555 -6.36 4.94 -22.70
N LEU A 556 -7.57 5.35 -23.08
CA LEU A 556 -7.88 6.78 -23.29
C LEU A 556 -8.27 7.38 -21.95
N GLU A 557 -7.47 8.30 -21.44
CA GLU A 557 -7.58 8.80 -20.07
C GLU A 557 -8.43 10.06 -19.97
N ASN A 558 -8.04 11.11 -20.70
CA ASN A 558 -8.75 12.38 -20.64
C ASN A 558 -9.01 12.94 -22.04
N LEU A 559 -9.92 13.89 -22.15
CA LEU A 559 -10.23 14.56 -23.41
C LEU A 559 -10.54 16.04 -23.25
N VAL A 560 -10.32 16.77 -24.35
CA VAL A 560 -10.86 18.11 -24.57
C VAL A 560 -11.45 18.19 -25.98
N ILE A 561 -12.56 18.92 -26.14
CA ILE A 561 -13.11 19.22 -27.45
C ILE A 561 -12.41 20.46 -27.99
N ARG A 562 -11.63 20.29 -29.06
CA ARG A 562 -10.87 21.36 -29.70
C ARG A 562 -11.83 22.40 -30.27
N GLN A 563 -11.73 23.65 -29.81
CA GLN A 563 -12.64 24.71 -30.23
C GLN A 563 -12.63 25.00 -31.75
N HIS A 564 -11.49 24.79 -32.41
CA HIS A 564 -11.31 25.09 -33.83
C HIS A 564 -12.21 24.25 -34.76
N ASP A 565 -12.32 22.94 -34.50
CA ASP A 565 -12.98 21.98 -35.40
C ASP A 565 -13.94 21.02 -34.67
N SER A 566 -14.08 21.18 -33.35
CA SER A 566 -14.92 20.36 -32.46
C SER A 566 -14.59 18.86 -32.53
N ASN A 567 -13.34 18.51 -32.83
CA ASN A 567 -12.82 17.16 -32.71
C ASN A 567 -12.26 16.92 -31.31
N ALA A 568 -12.20 15.66 -30.88
CA ALA A 568 -11.73 15.30 -29.56
C ALA A 568 -10.21 15.12 -29.55
N LEU A 569 -9.50 15.90 -28.74
CA LEU A 569 -8.09 15.68 -28.44
C LEU A 569 -8.00 14.85 -27.16
N VAL A 570 -7.39 13.67 -27.23
CA VAL A 570 -7.35 12.69 -26.13
C VAL A 570 -5.93 12.39 -25.68
N THR A 571 -5.75 12.16 -24.39
CA THR A 571 -4.50 11.68 -23.79
C THR A 571 -4.57 10.18 -23.56
N LEU A 572 -3.44 9.50 -23.77
CA LEU A 572 -3.32 8.08 -23.48
C LEU A 572 -2.58 7.87 -22.17
N LEU A 573 -3.09 7.03 -21.28
CA LEU A 573 -2.37 6.64 -20.07
C LEU A 573 -1.53 5.37 -20.28
N SER A 574 -1.86 4.59 -21.32
CA SER A 574 -1.09 3.41 -21.74
C SER A 574 0.17 3.74 -22.56
N SER A 575 0.30 4.97 -23.04
CA SER A 575 1.48 5.48 -23.75
C SER A 575 1.56 7.00 -23.63
N PRO A 576 2.73 7.64 -23.72
CA PRO A 576 2.85 9.09 -23.54
C PRO A 576 2.48 9.86 -24.82
N ASP A 577 1.34 9.53 -25.41
CA ASP A 577 0.87 10.06 -26.69
C ASP A 577 -0.43 10.86 -26.55
N VAL A 578 -0.62 11.81 -27.46
CA VAL A 578 -1.83 12.60 -27.62
C VAL A 578 -2.39 12.37 -29.02
N LEU A 579 -3.68 12.05 -29.12
CA LEU A 579 -4.36 11.75 -30.38
C LEU A 579 -5.49 12.74 -30.66
N LEU A 580 -5.70 13.10 -31.92
CA LEU A 580 -6.89 13.81 -32.39
C LEU A 580 -7.85 12.82 -33.05
N LEU A 581 -9.08 12.78 -32.53
CA LEU A 581 -10.14 11.89 -32.94
C LEU A 581 -11.28 12.68 -33.55
N SER A 582 -11.74 12.23 -34.72
CA SER A 582 -12.88 12.82 -35.39
C SER A 582 -14.18 12.47 -34.66
N THR A 583 -14.97 13.49 -34.35
CA THR A 583 -16.28 13.32 -33.70
C THR A 583 -17.41 12.97 -34.67
N ASP A 584 -17.14 13.09 -35.97
CA ASP A 584 -18.06 12.82 -37.09
C ASP A 584 -17.54 11.75 -38.07
N ASN A 585 -16.48 11.02 -37.68
CA ASN A 585 -15.80 10.03 -38.52
C ASN A 585 -15.27 10.58 -39.87
N SER A 586 -14.99 11.89 -39.96
CA SER A 586 -14.44 12.57 -41.14
C SER A 586 -12.95 12.34 -41.39
N PHE A 587 -12.24 11.69 -40.47
CA PHE A 587 -10.87 11.20 -40.64
C PHE A 587 -10.53 10.11 -39.61
N PRO A 588 -9.56 9.21 -39.90
CA PRO A 588 -9.09 8.22 -38.92
C PRO A 588 -8.27 8.87 -37.80
N PRO A 589 -8.09 8.22 -36.63
CA PRO A 589 -7.28 8.77 -35.53
C PRO A 589 -5.92 9.31 -35.98
N GLN A 590 -5.59 10.53 -35.54
CA GLN A 590 -4.33 11.21 -35.87
C GLN A 590 -3.42 11.28 -34.64
N HIS A 591 -2.16 10.88 -34.77
CA HIS A 591 -1.15 11.14 -33.74
C HIS A 591 -0.74 12.62 -33.78
N ILE A 592 -0.77 13.29 -32.62
CA ILE A 592 -0.48 14.73 -32.51
C ILE A 592 0.87 14.98 -31.88
N ALA A 593 1.15 14.34 -30.74
CA ALA A 593 2.38 14.53 -30.00
C ALA A 593 2.76 13.28 -29.21
N HIS A 594 4.07 13.09 -29.03
CA HIS A 594 4.66 12.13 -28.12
C HIS A 594 5.49 12.88 -27.06
N ILE A 595 5.28 12.58 -25.78
CA ILE A 595 5.96 13.25 -24.68
C ILE A 595 7.15 12.43 -24.20
N PRO A 596 8.39 12.97 -24.28
CA PRO A 596 9.57 12.19 -23.92
C PRO A 596 9.66 11.99 -22.41
N SER A 597 10.27 10.88 -21.99
CA SER A 597 10.56 10.56 -20.58
C SER A 597 9.33 10.45 -19.67
N ALA A 598 8.16 10.16 -20.26
CA ALA A 598 6.93 9.82 -19.57
C ALA A 598 6.47 8.42 -20.00
N LEU A 599 5.63 7.77 -19.20
CA LEU A 599 4.98 6.50 -19.57
C LEU A 599 3.52 6.71 -20.01
N GLY A 600 2.90 7.81 -19.58
CA GLY A 600 1.53 8.15 -19.93
C GLY A 600 1.24 9.64 -19.80
N CYS A 601 0.12 10.05 -20.41
CA CYS A 601 -0.46 11.38 -20.38
C CYS A 601 -1.83 11.33 -19.66
N LEU A 602 -2.13 12.33 -18.85
CA LEU A 602 -3.35 12.41 -18.02
C LEU A 602 -4.19 13.63 -18.36
N GLY A 603 -4.53 14.47 -17.37
CA GLY A 603 -5.39 15.64 -17.55
C GLY A 603 -4.93 16.54 -18.70
N ILE A 604 -5.89 17.01 -19.48
CA ILE A 604 -5.70 17.90 -20.63
C ILE A 604 -6.66 19.09 -20.54
N VAL A 605 -6.18 20.27 -20.92
CA VAL A 605 -7.02 21.48 -20.96
C VAL A 605 -6.63 22.42 -22.09
N GLU A 606 -7.60 23.06 -22.72
CA GLU A 606 -7.38 24.18 -23.64
C GLU A 606 -7.38 25.50 -22.87
N LEU A 607 -6.26 26.22 -22.86
CA LEU A 607 -6.14 27.51 -22.15
C LEU A 607 -6.31 28.70 -23.10
N TYR A 608 -5.68 28.62 -24.28
CA TYR A 608 -5.84 29.57 -25.36
C TYR A 608 -6.33 28.81 -26.59
N HIS A 609 -6.97 29.52 -27.52
CA HIS A 609 -7.46 28.90 -28.75
C HIS A 609 -6.34 28.11 -29.46
N ASP A 610 -6.54 26.80 -29.61
CA ASP A 610 -5.59 25.83 -30.16
C ASP A 610 -4.24 25.70 -29.40
N VAL A 611 -4.22 26.04 -28.10
CA VAL A 611 -3.07 25.82 -27.22
C VAL A 611 -3.52 25.05 -25.99
N PHE A 612 -3.03 23.82 -25.90
CA PHE A 612 -3.41 22.84 -24.89
C PHE A 612 -2.29 22.65 -23.88
N TYR A 613 -2.65 22.29 -22.67
CA TYR A 613 -1.73 21.88 -21.62
C TYR A 613 -2.09 20.48 -21.15
N ILE A 614 -1.09 19.64 -20.94
CA ILE A 614 -1.28 18.26 -20.50
C ILE A 614 -0.39 17.93 -19.30
N VAL A 615 -0.86 16.98 -18.50
CA VAL A 615 -0.06 16.26 -17.51
C VAL A 615 0.61 15.07 -18.19
N ALA A 616 1.90 14.87 -17.93
CA ALA A 616 2.63 13.67 -18.33
C ALA A 616 3.51 13.18 -17.17
N GLY A 617 3.58 11.86 -16.96
CA GLY A 617 4.35 11.28 -15.87
C GLY A 617 4.54 9.77 -16.02
N ASN A 618 5.24 9.19 -15.05
CA ASN A 618 5.46 7.74 -15.01
C ASN A 618 4.43 7.10 -14.09
N TRP A 619 3.32 6.72 -14.71
CA TRP A 619 2.29 5.89 -14.11
C TRP A 619 2.14 4.63 -14.96
N THR A 620 2.13 3.47 -14.32
CA THR A 620 2.06 2.19 -15.03
C THR A 620 0.66 1.59 -14.89
N ALA A 621 -0.07 1.57 -16.00
CA ALA A 621 -1.44 1.06 -16.05
C ALA A 621 -1.60 -0.38 -15.59
N HIS A 622 -0.61 -1.21 -15.88
CA HIS A 622 -0.56 -2.61 -15.48
C HIS A 622 -0.46 -2.83 -13.96
N THR A 623 0.26 -1.96 -13.24
CA THR A 623 0.49 -2.10 -11.80
C THR A 623 -0.35 -1.13 -10.97
N GLY A 624 -0.96 -0.13 -11.58
CA GLY A 624 -1.65 0.97 -10.90
C GLY A 624 -0.73 1.86 -10.08
N ILE A 625 0.59 1.78 -10.32
CA ILE A 625 1.61 2.47 -9.51
C ILE A 625 2.01 3.77 -10.20
N SER A 626 1.88 4.86 -9.45
CA SER A 626 2.51 6.14 -9.75
C SER A 626 3.97 6.13 -9.27
N GLN A 627 4.90 6.67 -10.07
CA GLN A 627 6.25 7.01 -9.63
C GLN A 627 6.30 8.49 -9.21
N PRO A 628 6.31 8.80 -7.89
CA PRO A 628 6.30 10.19 -7.43
C PRO A 628 7.50 10.99 -7.95
N GLY A 629 7.28 12.28 -8.20
CA GLY A 629 8.29 13.23 -8.66
C GLY A 629 8.62 13.20 -10.16
N THR A 630 7.95 12.34 -10.94
CA THR A 630 8.17 12.25 -12.39
C THR A 630 7.27 13.17 -13.21
N TYR A 631 6.26 13.79 -12.60
CA TYR A 631 5.23 14.50 -13.34
C TYR A 631 5.69 15.86 -13.86
N THR A 632 5.21 16.17 -15.06
CA THR A 632 5.51 17.38 -15.82
C THR A 632 4.26 17.94 -16.46
N ILE A 633 4.29 19.24 -16.75
CA ILE A 633 3.25 19.95 -17.51
C ILE A 633 3.82 20.35 -18.86
N TRP A 634 3.14 19.98 -19.93
CA TRP A 634 3.55 20.28 -21.30
C TRP A 634 2.51 21.13 -22.00
N GLU A 635 2.97 22.09 -22.79
CA GLU A 635 2.18 22.85 -23.74
C GLU A 635 2.22 22.17 -25.11
N ILE A 636 1.07 22.10 -25.78
CA ILE A 636 0.88 21.63 -27.15
C ILE A 636 0.21 22.76 -27.94
N ASP A 637 0.98 23.43 -28.78
CA ASP A 637 0.52 24.50 -29.67
C ASP A 637 0.14 23.90 -31.03
N MET A 638 -1.16 23.92 -31.33
CA MET A 638 -1.76 23.37 -32.55
C MET A 638 -2.26 24.46 -33.50
N ARG A 639 -1.94 25.74 -33.28
CA ARG A 639 -2.46 26.86 -34.09
C ARG A 639 -2.09 26.78 -35.58
N ALA A 640 -1.01 26.08 -35.91
CA ALA A 640 -0.57 25.84 -37.29
C ALA A 640 -0.95 24.45 -37.80
N TYR A 641 -1.66 23.64 -37.00
CA TYR A 641 -2.11 22.31 -37.36
C TYR A 641 -3.49 22.35 -38.01
N ILE A 642 -3.61 21.67 -39.14
CA ILE A 642 -4.85 21.54 -39.91
C ILE A 642 -5.19 20.05 -39.98
N ALA A 643 -6.37 19.68 -39.48
CA ALA A 643 -6.84 18.31 -39.54
C ALA A 643 -7.13 17.88 -40.99
N PRO A 644 -6.88 16.61 -41.38
CA PRO A 644 -7.24 16.11 -42.69
C PRO A 644 -8.77 16.04 -42.86
N HIS A 645 -9.27 16.34 -44.06
CA HIS A 645 -10.66 16.10 -44.44
C HIS A 645 -10.72 15.03 -45.54
N PHE A 646 -11.65 14.06 -45.45
CA PHE A 646 -11.95 13.17 -46.57
C PHE A 646 -12.39 13.99 -47.79
N GLN A 647 -11.57 14.01 -48.85
CA GLN A 647 -12.06 14.39 -50.18
C GLN A 647 -12.81 13.21 -50.78
N HIS A 648 -14.14 13.35 -50.92
CA HIS A 648 -14.95 12.45 -51.74
C HIS A 648 -14.55 12.64 -53.22
N GLU A 649 -13.53 11.91 -53.69
CA GLU A 649 -13.34 11.74 -55.14
C GLU A 649 -14.36 10.72 -55.65
N SER A 650 -15.29 11.22 -56.46
CA SER A 650 -16.22 10.44 -57.25
C SER A 650 -15.48 9.63 -58.32
N SER A 651 -15.16 8.37 -58.04
CA SER A 651 -14.98 7.38 -59.11
C SER A 651 -15.57 6.04 -58.70
N SER A 652 -16.39 5.52 -59.59
CA SER A 652 -17.17 4.31 -59.43
C SER A 652 -16.28 3.05 -59.53
N THR A 653 -16.75 1.99 -58.86
CA THR A 653 -16.33 0.58 -59.00
C THR A 653 -14.96 0.19 -58.43
N SER A 654 -14.90 0.01 -57.11
CA SER A 654 -14.52 -1.27 -56.47
C SER A 654 -14.60 -1.10 -54.95
N ARG A 655 -15.20 -2.06 -54.25
CA ARG A 655 -15.13 -2.16 -52.78
C ARG A 655 -13.65 -2.21 -52.35
N PRO A 656 -13.23 -1.44 -51.33
CA PRO A 656 -12.03 -1.80 -50.59
C PRO A 656 -12.35 -2.40 -49.21
N ALA A 657 -11.40 -3.23 -48.80
CA ALA A 657 -11.29 -4.15 -47.68
C ALA A 657 -11.77 -3.69 -46.29
N SER A 658 -12.05 -4.72 -45.49
CA SER A 658 -12.27 -4.74 -44.04
C SER A 658 -11.38 -3.79 -43.24
N SER A 659 -12.00 -3.13 -42.26
CA SER A 659 -11.52 -2.10 -41.32
C SER A 659 -10.40 -2.51 -40.33
N ASN A 660 -9.55 -3.49 -40.65
CA ASN A 660 -8.56 -4.05 -39.71
C ASN A 660 -7.09 -3.76 -40.05
N GLU A 661 -6.77 -3.11 -41.17
CA GLU A 661 -5.37 -2.99 -41.63
C GLU A 661 -4.68 -1.62 -41.41
N THR A 662 -5.36 -0.60 -40.87
CA THR A 662 -4.76 0.75 -40.71
C THR A 662 -4.42 1.18 -39.29
N THR A 663 -4.81 0.44 -38.25
CA THR A 663 -4.51 0.80 -36.84
C THR A 663 -3.15 0.31 -36.35
N THR A 664 -2.49 -0.63 -37.03
CA THR A 664 -1.21 -1.21 -36.59
C THR A 664 0.01 -0.31 -36.83
N SER A 665 -0.05 0.67 -37.75
CA SER A 665 1.12 1.52 -38.05
C SER A 665 1.34 2.69 -37.08
N LEU A 666 0.38 2.99 -36.21
CA LEU A 666 0.49 4.08 -35.22
C LEU A 666 1.31 3.67 -33.97
N TRP A 667 1.57 2.38 -33.78
CA TRP A 667 2.18 1.82 -32.56
C TRP A 667 3.70 1.61 -32.63
N ASN A 668 4.37 2.16 -33.64
CA ASN A 668 5.83 2.19 -33.65
C ASN A 668 6.32 3.29 -32.70
N SER A 669 7.09 2.90 -31.68
CA SER A 669 7.67 3.75 -30.65
C SER A 669 8.74 4.71 -31.21
N ALA A 670 8.31 5.75 -31.93
CA ALA A 670 9.06 6.98 -32.27
C ALA A 670 8.27 7.87 -33.27
N THR A 671 6.93 7.88 -33.28
CA THR A 671 6.17 8.71 -34.24
C THR A 671 6.41 10.20 -33.94
N PRO A 672 6.95 10.98 -34.89
CA PRO A 672 7.27 12.39 -34.66
C PRO A 672 6.00 13.23 -34.46
N THR A 673 6.13 14.30 -33.68
CA THR A 673 5.09 15.35 -33.52
C THR A 673 4.52 15.78 -34.87
N ALA A 674 3.19 15.91 -34.96
CA ALA A 674 2.53 16.18 -36.22
C ALA A 674 2.99 17.51 -36.86
N PRO A 675 3.06 17.60 -38.20
CA PRO A 675 3.42 18.85 -38.88
C PRO A 675 2.52 20.01 -38.45
N GLY A 676 3.12 21.13 -38.04
CA GLY A 676 2.38 22.30 -37.55
C GLY A 676 2.07 22.29 -36.05
N VAL A 677 2.42 21.23 -35.31
CA VAL A 677 2.30 21.13 -33.85
C VAL A 677 3.65 21.42 -33.19
N LYS A 678 3.64 22.16 -32.08
CA LYS A 678 4.82 22.40 -31.25
C LYS A 678 4.56 21.99 -29.80
N THR A 679 5.55 21.33 -29.19
CA THR A 679 5.49 20.91 -27.79
C THR A 679 6.53 21.65 -26.95
N ARG A 680 6.18 22.07 -25.74
CA ARG A 680 7.10 22.77 -24.82
C ARG A 680 6.87 22.34 -23.38
N LEU A 681 7.94 21.94 -22.68
CA LEU A 681 7.89 21.70 -21.25
C LEU A 681 7.67 23.03 -20.50
N ILE A 682 6.67 23.07 -19.63
CA ILE A 682 6.29 24.25 -18.84
C ILE A 682 6.79 24.13 -17.41
N ALA A 683 6.56 23.00 -16.76
CA ALA A 683 6.93 22.79 -15.37
C ALA A 683 7.28 21.33 -15.08
N THR A 684 8.18 21.13 -14.12
CA THR A 684 8.49 19.82 -13.51
C THR A 684 8.10 19.86 -12.05
N LEU A 685 7.41 18.83 -11.57
CA LEU A 685 6.87 18.75 -10.21
C LEU A 685 7.54 17.60 -9.44
N PRO A 686 8.80 17.76 -8.98
CA PRO A 686 9.56 16.68 -8.33
C PRO A 686 8.98 16.22 -6.98
N TYR A 687 8.02 16.96 -6.44
CA TYR A 687 7.32 16.66 -5.18
C TYR A 687 5.85 16.24 -5.41
N SER A 688 5.46 15.98 -6.65
CA SER A 688 4.13 15.45 -6.97
C SER A 688 4.05 13.94 -6.68
N GLY A 689 2.86 13.48 -6.34
CA GLY A 689 2.57 12.08 -6.03
C GLY A 689 2.00 11.36 -7.24
N PHE A 690 0.80 11.77 -7.66
CA PHE A 690 0.14 11.30 -8.88
C PHE A 690 -0.68 12.46 -9.46
N LEU A 691 -0.16 13.15 -10.47
CA LEU A 691 -0.95 14.20 -11.11
C LEU A 691 -1.97 13.58 -12.05
N ASN A 692 -3.25 13.90 -11.83
CA ASN A 692 -4.35 13.39 -12.65
C ASN A 692 -5.05 14.52 -13.42
N GLY A 693 -6.21 14.97 -12.96
CA GLY A 693 -6.98 16.03 -13.63
C GLY A 693 -6.24 17.37 -13.74
N LEU A 694 -6.65 18.18 -14.73
CA LEU A 694 -6.09 19.49 -15.03
C LEU A 694 -7.21 20.47 -15.46
N THR A 695 -7.25 21.67 -14.88
CA THR A 695 -8.21 22.71 -15.26
C THR A 695 -7.58 24.10 -15.33
N VAL A 696 -8.20 25.01 -16.08
CA VAL A 696 -7.86 26.44 -16.03
C VAL A 696 -8.44 27.06 -14.77
N LEU A 697 -7.61 27.77 -14.01
CA LEU A 697 -8.06 28.67 -12.94
C LEU A 697 -8.24 30.09 -13.44
N ASN A 698 -7.26 30.60 -14.20
CA ASN A 698 -7.28 31.98 -14.68
C ASN A 698 -6.67 32.07 -16.08
N PRO A 699 -7.50 32.23 -17.12
CA PRO A 699 -7.02 32.28 -18.50
C PRO A 699 -6.14 33.51 -18.77
N THR A 700 -6.50 34.67 -18.21
CA THR A 700 -5.77 35.93 -18.40
C THR A 700 -4.37 35.90 -17.80
N ARG A 701 -4.18 35.17 -16.70
CA ARG A 701 -2.90 35.03 -16.01
C ARG A 701 -2.14 33.76 -16.41
N GLY A 702 -2.77 32.86 -17.17
CA GLY A 702 -2.23 31.55 -17.50
C GLY A 702 -1.98 30.69 -16.26
N ILE A 703 -2.95 30.62 -15.35
CA ILE A 703 -2.86 29.76 -14.16
C ILE A 703 -3.73 28.52 -14.34
N LEU A 704 -3.11 27.36 -14.14
CA LEU A 704 -3.76 26.05 -14.12
C LEU A 704 -3.82 25.50 -12.69
N LEU A 705 -4.79 24.63 -12.44
CA LEU A 705 -4.80 23.74 -11.28
C LEU A 705 -4.65 22.29 -11.73
N ALA A 706 -3.85 21.51 -11.01
CA ALA A 706 -3.70 20.07 -11.23
C ALA A 706 -3.99 19.28 -9.95
N ALA A 707 -4.78 18.21 -10.04
CA ALA A 707 -5.04 17.30 -8.93
C ALA A 707 -3.80 16.44 -8.66
N ASP A 708 -3.40 16.31 -7.39
CA ASP A 708 -2.46 15.29 -6.95
C ASP A 708 -3.22 14.20 -6.17
N SER A 709 -3.64 13.15 -6.87
CA SER A 709 -4.51 12.10 -6.34
C SER A 709 -3.84 11.28 -5.25
N LEU A 710 -2.50 11.12 -5.30
CA LEU A 710 -1.78 10.32 -4.31
C LEU A 710 -1.57 11.09 -3.00
N TYR A 711 -1.23 12.38 -3.08
CA TYR A 711 -0.95 13.18 -1.89
C TYR A 711 -2.14 13.98 -1.37
N GLY A 712 -3.18 14.17 -2.19
CA GLY A 712 -4.44 14.74 -1.74
C GLY A 712 -4.45 16.25 -1.68
N PHE A 713 -3.90 16.91 -2.68
CA PHE A 713 -3.92 18.37 -2.79
C PHE A 713 -3.98 18.82 -4.25
N ALA A 714 -4.29 20.10 -4.48
CA ALA A 714 -4.25 20.71 -5.80
C ALA A 714 -3.01 21.60 -5.95
N TRP A 715 -2.29 21.46 -7.06
CA TRP A 715 -1.19 22.34 -7.46
C TRP A 715 -1.71 23.55 -8.22
N SER A 716 -1.10 24.72 -8.00
CA SER A 716 -1.22 25.92 -8.86
C SER A 716 0.01 26.02 -9.75
N ILE A 717 -0.20 26.16 -11.05
CA ILE A 717 0.86 26.15 -12.07
C ILE A 717 0.71 27.39 -12.97
N SER A 718 1.77 28.18 -13.07
CA SER A 718 1.86 29.31 -14.00
C SER A 718 2.43 28.86 -15.34
N THR A 719 1.64 28.98 -16.41
CA THR A 719 2.09 28.64 -17.78
C THR A 719 3.07 29.65 -18.35
N LEU A 720 3.09 30.86 -17.79
CA LEU A 720 4.00 31.93 -18.21
C LEU A 720 5.40 31.77 -17.62
N THR A 721 5.50 31.32 -16.36
CA THR A 721 6.76 31.27 -15.61
C THR A 721 7.24 29.85 -15.28
N GLY A 722 6.39 28.83 -15.45
CA GLY A 722 6.66 27.47 -15.00
C GLY A 722 6.65 27.30 -13.47
N SER A 723 6.25 28.34 -12.72
CA SER A 723 6.23 28.31 -11.27
C SER A 723 5.09 27.43 -10.75
N VAL A 724 5.40 26.64 -9.73
CA VAL A 724 4.45 25.71 -9.11
C VAL A 724 4.37 25.93 -7.60
N SER A 725 3.18 25.81 -7.04
CA SER A 725 2.93 25.86 -5.59
C SER A 725 1.72 25.01 -5.23
N ILE A 726 1.63 24.55 -3.98
CA ILE A 726 0.40 23.90 -3.50
C ILE A 726 -0.67 24.98 -3.34
N ALA A 727 -1.78 24.84 -4.04
CA ALA A 727 -2.92 25.76 -4.00
C ALA A 727 -3.85 25.42 -2.84
N ILE A 728 -4.22 24.15 -2.72
CA ILE A 728 -5.20 23.68 -1.74
C ILE A 728 -4.74 22.36 -1.17
N ASN A 729 -4.61 22.30 0.15
CA ASN A 729 -4.39 21.07 0.89
C ASN A 729 -5.56 20.90 1.86
N SER A 730 -6.37 19.88 1.63
CA SER A 730 -7.57 19.60 2.43
C SER A 730 -7.72 18.11 2.62
N THR A 731 -8.16 17.69 3.80
CA THR A 731 -8.46 16.28 4.06
C THR A 731 -9.51 15.77 3.08
N ALA A 732 -10.45 16.59 2.62
CA ALA A 732 -11.43 16.23 1.59
C ALA A 732 -10.80 15.80 0.24
N MET A 733 -9.60 16.30 -0.07
CA MET A 733 -8.83 15.92 -1.27
C MET A 733 -7.96 14.68 -1.05
N ALA A 734 -7.69 14.29 0.20
CA ALA A 734 -6.84 13.15 0.50
C ALA A 734 -7.52 11.81 0.19
N PRO A 735 -6.76 10.82 -0.34
CA PRO A 735 -7.27 9.46 -0.49
C PRO A 735 -7.65 8.88 0.87
N LEU A 736 -8.58 7.92 0.88
CA LEU A 736 -8.86 7.17 2.11
C LEU A 736 -7.63 6.39 2.55
N PRO A 737 -7.20 6.50 3.82
CA PRO A 737 -6.12 5.67 4.33
C PRO A 737 -6.48 4.19 4.19
N ASN A 738 -5.57 3.41 3.59
CA ASN A 738 -5.70 1.95 3.38
C ASN A 738 -6.65 1.49 2.26
N SER A 739 -7.06 2.38 1.34
CA SER A 739 -7.66 1.94 0.07
C SER A 739 -6.65 1.15 -0.77
N THR A 740 -7.14 0.19 -1.56
CA THR A 740 -6.32 -0.66 -2.44
C THR A 740 -5.60 0.16 -3.51
N LEU A 741 -6.27 1.17 -4.05
CA LEU A 741 -5.71 2.17 -4.94
C LEU A 741 -5.92 3.55 -4.30
N GLN A 742 -4.83 4.22 -3.91
CA GLN A 742 -4.90 5.51 -3.21
C GLN A 742 -5.14 6.65 -4.19
N LEU A 743 -6.40 6.87 -4.54
CA LEU A 743 -6.87 7.95 -5.40
C LEU A 743 -7.73 8.92 -4.57
N GLY A 744 -7.16 10.06 -4.24
CA GLY A 744 -7.84 11.18 -3.60
C GLY A 744 -8.56 12.03 -4.65
N ILE A 745 -8.27 13.33 -4.63
CA ILE A 745 -8.74 14.28 -5.65
C ILE A 745 -8.39 13.78 -7.06
N ASN A 746 -9.35 13.78 -7.98
CA ASN A 746 -9.13 13.29 -9.35
C ASN A 746 -9.52 14.33 -10.41
N GLY A 747 -10.80 14.37 -10.82
CA GLY A 747 -11.35 15.42 -11.66
C GLY A 747 -11.45 16.76 -10.93
N LEU A 748 -11.23 17.86 -11.65
CA LEU A 748 -11.43 19.20 -11.13
C LEU A 748 -11.92 20.19 -12.18
N HIS A 749 -12.82 21.07 -11.77
CA HIS A 749 -13.46 22.05 -12.63
C HIS A 749 -13.66 23.38 -11.90
N VAL A 750 -13.23 24.48 -12.53
CA VAL A 750 -13.48 25.83 -11.99
C VAL A 750 -14.74 26.41 -12.64
N LYS A 751 -15.73 26.79 -11.84
CA LYS A 751 -16.95 27.51 -12.27
C LYS A 751 -17.21 28.68 -11.32
N GLY A 752 -17.20 29.89 -11.87
CA GLY A 752 -17.29 31.12 -11.08
C GLY A 752 -16.11 31.27 -10.12
N GLU A 753 -16.39 31.46 -8.84
CA GLU A 753 -15.38 31.53 -7.77
C GLU A 753 -15.11 30.18 -7.10
N TYR A 754 -15.70 29.08 -7.58
CA TYR A 754 -15.58 27.77 -6.98
C TYR A 754 -14.71 26.83 -7.80
N LEU A 755 -13.85 26.09 -7.10
CA LEU A 755 -13.27 24.85 -7.58
C LEU A 755 -14.18 23.70 -7.15
N TYR A 756 -14.73 22.99 -8.12
CA TYR A 756 -15.37 21.69 -7.93
C TYR A 756 -14.32 20.60 -8.13
N PHE A 757 -14.39 19.56 -7.32
CA PHE A 757 -13.51 18.40 -7.46
C PHE A 757 -14.17 17.16 -6.86
N ASP A 758 -13.97 16.03 -7.51
CA ASP A 758 -14.34 14.74 -6.94
C ASP A 758 -13.19 14.17 -6.09
N ASN A 759 -13.50 13.13 -5.33
CA ASN A 759 -12.50 12.27 -4.71
C ASN A 759 -12.92 10.82 -4.92
N THR A 760 -12.11 10.10 -5.71
CA THR A 760 -12.37 8.72 -6.12
C THR A 760 -12.57 7.79 -4.93
N ASN A 761 -11.63 7.77 -3.97
CA ASN A 761 -11.72 6.87 -2.83
C ASN A 761 -12.81 7.24 -1.83
N LYS A 762 -13.12 8.53 -1.71
CA LYS A 762 -14.15 8.98 -0.77
C LYS A 762 -15.55 8.90 -1.35
N ALA A 763 -15.70 8.65 -2.65
CA ALA A 763 -16.99 8.67 -3.32
C ALA A 763 -17.72 9.97 -3.02
N THR A 764 -17.05 11.11 -3.27
CA THR A 764 -17.59 12.44 -2.99
C THR A 764 -17.38 13.39 -4.15
N LEU A 765 -18.35 14.29 -4.37
CA LEU A 765 -18.17 15.53 -5.11
C LEU A 765 -18.12 16.68 -4.11
N ASN A 766 -17.14 17.56 -4.27
CA ASN A 766 -16.89 18.66 -3.35
C ASN A 766 -16.77 19.98 -4.12
N ARG A 767 -16.95 21.10 -3.42
CA ARG A 767 -16.55 22.42 -3.90
C ARG A 767 -15.88 23.23 -2.81
N VAL A 768 -15.09 24.21 -3.23
CA VAL A 768 -14.51 25.22 -2.34
C VAL A 768 -14.30 26.51 -3.11
N LYS A 769 -14.52 27.67 -2.46
CA LYS A 769 -14.17 28.93 -3.12
C LYS A 769 -12.66 29.04 -3.26
N VAL A 770 -12.18 29.65 -4.34
CA VAL A 770 -10.75 29.82 -4.60
C VAL A 770 -10.43 31.27 -4.96
N ASP A 771 -9.25 31.73 -4.56
CA ASP A 771 -8.69 32.96 -5.09
C ASP A 771 -8.28 32.74 -6.55
N LEU A 772 -8.94 33.43 -7.48
CA LEU A 772 -8.69 33.27 -8.92
C LEU A 772 -7.30 33.76 -9.38
N LYS A 773 -6.46 34.33 -8.51
CA LYS A 773 -5.09 34.73 -8.84
C LYS A 773 -4.05 33.72 -8.34
N THR A 774 -4.29 33.08 -7.19
CA THR A 774 -3.33 32.17 -6.55
C THR A 774 -3.77 30.71 -6.60
N GLY A 775 -5.08 30.45 -6.60
CA GLY A 775 -5.70 29.13 -6.46
C GLY A 775 -5.94 28.73 -5.00
N GLU A 776 -5.57 29.58 -4.04
CA GLU A 776 -5.73 29.28 -2.62
C GLU A 776 -7.19 29.20 -2.22
N LYS A 777 -7.53 28.22 -1.38
CA LYS A 777 -8.91 28.06 -0.88
C LYS A 777 -9.35 29.28 -0.06
N ARG A 778 -10.63 29.63 -0.18
CA ARG A 778 -11.32 30.66 0.60
C ARG A 778 -12.50 30.04 1.33
N GLY A 779 -12.34 29.79 2.62
CA GLY A 779 -13.33 29.07 3.43
C GLY A 779 -13.12 27.56 3.42
N GLU A 780 -14.13 26.84 3.88
CA GLU A 780 -14.09 25.39 4.01
C GLU A 780 -14.56 24.67 2.75
N VAL A 781 -14.13 23.41 2.62
CA VAL A 781 -14.60 22.53 1.56
C VAL A 781 -16.03 22.10 1.91
N GLU A 782 -16.94 22.27 0.96
CA GLU A 782 -18.32 21.80 1.02
C GLU A 782 -18.41 20.48 0.26
N THR A 783 -18.86 19.40 0.92
CA THR A 783 -19.19 18.15 0.24
C THR A 783 -20.62 18.25 -0.29
N LEU A 784 -20.77 18.22 -1.61
CA LEU A 784 -22.04 18.35 -2.30
C LEU A 784 -22.74 16.99 -2.44
N VAL A 785 -21.95 15.95 -2.68
CA VAL A 785 -22.44 14.57 -2.83
C VAL A 785 -21.49 13.68 -2.06
N LYS A 786 -22.04 12.71 -1.34
CA LYS A 786 -21.31 11.64 -0.69
C LYS A 786 -22.10 10.35 -0.83
N SER A 787 -21.46 9.33 -1.38
CA SER A 787 -22.05 8.01 -1.51
C SER A 787 -21.03 6.95 -1.07
N ASP A 788 -21.38 5.68 -1.23
CA ASP A 788 -20.44 4.58 -1.08
C ASP A 788 -19.71 4.28 -2.40
N ILE A 789 -18.54 3.67 -2.28
CA ILE A 789 -17.65 3.38 -3.42
C ILE A 789 -18.17 2.28 -4.35
N GLU A 790 -19.20 1.53 -3.93
CA GLU A 790 -19.87 0.54 -4.79
C GLU A 790 -20.96 1.18 -5.65
N THR A 791 -21.43 2.37 -5.25
CA THR A 791 -22.45 3.19 -5.93
C THR A 791 -21.82 4.24 -6.85
N ILE A 792 -20.80 4.99 -6.40
CA ILE A 792 -20.02 5.90 -7.26
C ILE A 792 -18.52 5.68 -7.09
N PHE A 793 -17.80 5.63 -8.21
CA PHE A 793 -16.34 5.55 -8.24
C PHE A 793 -15.82 6.62 -9.20
N PRO A 794 -15.86 7.92 -8.81
CA PRO A 794 -15.61 9.00 -9.75
C PRO A 794 -14.17 8.98 -10.26
N ASP A 795 -14.01 9.12 -11.57
CA ASP A 795 -12.72 9.30 -12.22
C ASP A 795 -12.55 10.74 -12.70
N ASP A 796 -13.53 11.26 -13.46
CA ASP A 796 -13.62 12.66 -13.85
C ASP A 796 -15.11 13.07 -13.90
N PHE A 797 -15.37 14.34 -14.21
CA PHE A 797 -16.73 14.80 -14.47
C PHE A 797 -16.74 15.97 -15.45
N THR A 798 -17.93 16.40 -15.87
CA THR A 798 -18.14 17.67 -16.52
C THR A 798 -19.42 18.32 -16.00
N VAL A 799 -19.56 19.61 -16.22
CA VAL A 799 -20.71 20.40 -15.74
C VAL A 799 -21.37 21.04 -16.95
N ASP A 800 -22.68 20.87 -17.08
CA ASP A 800 -23.45 21.56 -18.11
C ASP A 800 -23.81 23.00 -17.71
N TRP A 801 -24.54 23.70 -18.57
CA TRP A 801 -24.93 25.09 -18.34
C TRP A 801 -25.99 25.27 -17.27
N GLU A 802 -26.81 24.25 -16.98
CA GLU A 802 -27.80 24.29 -15.90
C GLU A 802 -27.15 24.01 -14.54
N GLY A 803 -25.92 23.48 -14.56
CA GLY A 803 -25.19 23.10 -13.37
C GLY A 803 -25.41 21.64 -12.98
N ASN A 804 -25.89 20.79 -13.89
CA ASN A 804 -25.87 19.37 -13.66
C ASN A 804 -24.45 18.84 -13.83
N VAL A 805 -24.07 17.86 -13.01
CA VAL A 805 -22.76 17.23 -13.04
C VAL A 805 -22.88 15.84 -13.67
N TRP A 806 -22.10 15.63 -14.72
CA TRP A 806 -22.02 14.39 -15.50
C TRP A 806 -20.69 13.71 -15.15
N MET A 807 -20.76 12.64 -14.37
CA MET A 807 -19.62 12.02 -13.71
C MET A 807 -19.31 10.66 -14.32
N THR A 808 -18.05 10.46 -14.71
CA THR A 808 -17.57 9.17 -15.21
C THR A 808 -17.18 8.30 -14.04
N ALA A 809 -17.67 7.06 -14.03
CA ALA A 809 -17.32 6.08 -13.01
C ALA A 809 -16.57 4.91 -13.65
N ASP A 810 -15.23 5.01 -13.65
CA ASP A 810 -14.32 4.10 -14.36
C ASP A 810 -14.57 2.62 -14.01
N VAL A 811 -14.34 2.26 -12.75
CA VAL A 811 -14.48 0.87 -12.26
C VAL A 811 -15.91 0.34 -12.36
N LEU A 812 -16.91 1.23 -12.29
CA LEU A 812 -18.32 0.83 -12.37
C LEU A 812 -18.83 0.74 -13.82
N GLY A 813 -18.07 1.26 -14.79
CA GLY A 813 -18.45 1.20 -16.20
C GLY A 813 -19.73 1.97 -16.52
N GLN A 814 -19.96 3.10 -15.85
CA GLN A 814 -21.20 3.86 -15.97
C GLN A 814 -20.97 5.38 -15.99
N MET A 815 -22.00 6.10 -16.43
CA MET A 815 -22.14 7.55 -16.36
C MET A 815 -23.22 7.92 -15.35
N ASP A 816 -22.88 8.77 -14.41
CA ASP A 816 -23.76 9.25 -13.37
C ASP A 816 -24.15 10.72 -13.61
N LEU A 817 -25.43 11.04 -13.47
CA LEU A 817 -26.00 12.38 -13.57
C LEU A 817 -26.43 12.87 -12.18
N LEU A 818 -26.03 14.09 -11.86
CA LEU A 818 -26.38 14.81 -10.64
C LEU A 818 -27.00 16.16 -11.01
N GLU A 819 -28.33 16.28 -10.91
CA GLU A 819 -29.05 17.47 -11.36
C GLU A 819 -28.88 18.66 -10.40
N GLY A 820 -28.63 19.85 -10.95
CA GLY A 820 -28.62 21.13 -10.24
C GLY A 820 -27.52 21.34 -9.20
N VAL A 821 -26.60 20.40 -9.00
CA VAL A 821 -25.59 20.42 -7.92
C VAL A 821 -24.61 21.60 -8.05
N ALA A 822 -24.37 22.07 -9.26
CA ALA A 822 -23.51 23.22 -9.57
C ALA A 822 -24.29 24.40 -10.20
N ALA A 823 -25.59 24.52 -9.92
CA ALA A 823 -26.42 25.63 -10.40
C ALA A 823 -26.08 26.96 -9.70
N ASP A 824 -26.15 28.09 -10.43
CA ASP A 824 -25.84 29.43 -9.89
C ASP A 824 -26.93 29.96 -8.92
N SER A 825 -28.08 29.28 -8.82
CA SER A 825 -29.21 29.62 -7.95
C SER A 825 -29.77 28.33 -7.32
N PRO A 826 -30.05 28.25 -6.01
CA PRO A 826 -30.80 27.12 -5.46
C PRO A 826 -32.21 27.18 -6.07
N SER A 827 -32.57 26.21 -6.91
CA SER A 827 -33.86 26.19 -7.57
C SER A 827 -34.97 25.97 -6.53
N SER A 828 -35.80 26.99 -6.37
CA SER A 828 -37.15 26.84 -5.87
C SER A 828 -37.99 26.04 -6.88
N SER A 829 -38.60 24.94 -6.41
CA SER A 829 -39.72 24.17 -6.98
C SER A 829 -39.44 23.10 -8.05
N SER A 830 -39.70 21.84 -7.67
CA SER A 830 -40.81 21.09 -8.25
C SER A 830 -41.80 20.73 -7.12
N SER A 831 -43.09 20.93 -7.39
CA SER A 831 -44.17 20.95 -6.41
C SER A 831 -44.81 19.58 -6.20
N SER A 832 -44.86 19.09 -4.96
CA SER A 832 -45.99 18.29 -4.47
C SER A 832 -46.16 18.49 -2.95
N SER A 833 -47.39 18.36 -2.46
CA SER A 833 -47.98 19.19 -1.40
C SER A 833 -48.31 18.46 -0.08
N TYR A 834 -48.21 19.20 1.04
CA TYR A 834 -48.87 19.05 2.39
C TYR A 834 -48.19 18.18 3.48
N PRO A 835 -48.48 18.41 4.79
CA PRO A 835 -48.26 19.62 5.57
C PRO A 835 -47.47 19.34 6.87
N SER A 836 -46.96 20.41 7.48
CA SER A 836 -46.25 20.42 8.75
C SER A 836 -47.11 20.02 9.97
N SER A 837 -46.51 19.26 10.90
CA SER A 837 -46.90 19.29 12.31
C SER A 837 -45.66 19.35 13.20
N THR A 838 -45.61 20.44 13.96
CA THR A 838 -44.63 20.87 14.96
C THR A 838 -44.61 19.96 16.20
N THR A 839 -43.41 19.54 16.65
CA THR A 839 -43.07 19.43 18.09
C THR A 839 -41.55 19.33 18.33
N THR A 840 -40.97 20.44 18.80
CA THR A 840 -39.93 20.61 19.84
C THR A 840 -38.84 19.53 20.10
N GLY A 841 -37.59 19.88 19.76
CA GLY A 841 -36.50 20.11 20.73
C GLY A 841 -35.54 18.96 21.08
N GLY A 842 -34.35 18.99 20.49
CA GLY A 842 -33.13 18.30 20.94
C GLY A 842 -31.97 18.59 19.97
N GLU A 843 -30.92 19.26 20.43
CA GLU A 843 -29.75 19.69 19.64
C GLU A 843 -28.92 18.48 19.19
N ASP A 844 -28.99 18.13 17.90
CA ASP A 844 -27.98 17.38 17.16
C ASP A 844 -27.43 18.34 16.07
N ASP A 845 -26.10 18.38 15.93
CA ASP A 845 -25.41 19.11 14.87
C ASP A 845 -25.71 18.44 13.52
N ASP A 846 -26.80 18.86 12.89
CA ASP A 846 -27.28 18.40 11.60
C ASP A 846 -26.38 18.95 10.48
N VAL A 847 -25.57 18.07 9.88
CA VAL A 847 -24.87 18.35 8.62
C VAL A 847 -25.95 18.35 7.54
N GLY A 848 -26.26 19.53 6.99
CA GLY A 848 -27.31 19.66 5.98
C GLY A 848 -27.08 18.77 4.77
N ASP A 849 -27.93 17.76 4.61
CA ASP A 849 -28.03 16.93 3.41
C ASP A 849 -28.61 17.76 2.26
N ALA A 850 -27.74 18.24 1.36
CA ALA A 850 -28.17 18.71 0.06
C ALA A 850 -28.39 17.48 -0.85
N GLU A 851 -29.62 16.97 -0.88
CA GLU A 851 -30.03 15.84 -1.72
C GLU A 851 -30.09 16.23 -3.20
N GLY A 852 -28.98 16.05 -3.93
CA GLY A 852 -29.02 15.83 -5.38
C GLY A 852 -29.20 14.34 -5.63
N GLU A 853 -30.33 13.93 -6.22
CA GLU A 853 -30.61 12.51 -6.49
C GLU A 853 -29.67 12.00 -7.60
N LEU A 854 -28.78 11.06 -7.27
CA LEU A 854 -27.84 10.42 -8.19
C LEU A 854 -28.57 9.50 -9.15
N GLN A 855 -28.37 9.68 -10.47
CA GLN A 855 -29.01 8.87 -11.49
C GLN A 855 -28.00 8.25 -12.45
N ILE A 856 -28.04 6.93 -12.62
CA ILE A 856 -27.21 6.23 -13.61
C ILE A 856 -27.87 6.40 -14.97
N VAL A 857 -27.22 7.10 -15.90
CA VAL A 857 -27.81 7.49 -17.19
C VAL A 857 -27.19 6.77 -18.38
N ALA A 858 -26.03 6.11 -18.23
CA ALA A 858 -25.49 5.25 -19.27
C ALA A 858 -24.55 4.20 -18.69
N GLY A 859 -24.38 3.07 -19.39
CA GLY A 859 -23.51 1.98 -18.96
C GLY A 859 -24.09 1.20 -17.77
N THR A 860 -23.44 0.09 -17.44
CA THR A 860 -23.84 -0.74 -16.28
C THR A 860 -22.63 -1.46 -15.72
N LYS A 861 -22.65 -1.72 -14.40
CA LYS A 861 -21.65 -2.53 -13.72
C LYS A 861 -21.55 -3.92 -14.33
N GLY A 862 -20.40 -4.20 -14.96
CA GLY A 862 -20.11 -5.49 -15.60
C GLY A 862 -20.35 -5.52 -17.12
N ASP A 863 -20.62 -4.39 -17.77
CA ASP A 863 -20.53 -4.30 -19.23
C ASP A 863 -19.11 -4.68 -19.69
N GLU A 864 -18.99 -5.67 -20.55
CA GLU A 864 -17.69 -6.15 -21.07
C GLU A 864 -17.32 -5.48 -22.41
N VAL A 865 -18.25 -4.75 -23.02
CA VAL A 865 -18.10 -4.11 -24.34
C VAL A 865 -17.60 -2.67 -24.16
N ILE A 866 -18.34 -1.84 -23.42
CA ILE A 866 -18.02 -0.44 -23.16
C ILE A 866 -17.74 -0.26 -21.67
N THR A 867 -16.50 -0.57 -21.29
CA THR A 867 -16.05 -0.56 -19.90
C THR A 867 -14.99 0.52 -19.66
N GLY A 868 -14.95 1.01 -18.43
CA GLY A 868 -13.90 1.88 -17.93
C GLY A 868 -14.04 3.31 -18.43
N TRP A 869 -15.08 3.99 -17.99
CA TRP A 869 -15.43 5.35 -18.39
C TRP A 869 -14.51 6.34 -17.68
N THR A 870 -13.67 7.07 -18.43
CA THR A 870 -12.57 7.85 -17.84
C THR A 870 -12.88 9.34 -17.75
N ALA A 871 -13.22 9.99 -18.87
CA ALA A 871 -13.51 11.42 -18.90
C ALA A 871 -14.64 11.76 -19.87
N ALA A 872 -15.29 12.92 -19.65
CA ALA A 872 -16.40 13.39 -20.46
C ALA A 872 -16.31 14.90 -20.76
N LYS A 873 -16.71 15.30 -21.97
CA LYS A 873 -16.84 16.72 -22.39
C LYS A 873 -17.95 16.89 -23.43
N PHE A 874 -18.69 17.99 -23.32
CA PHE A 874 -19.75 18.33 -24.27
C PHE A 874 -19.18 18.79 -25.62
N GLY A 875 -19.83 18.35 -26.69
CA GLY A 875 -19.55 18.78 -28.05
C GLY A 875 -19.92 20.22 -28.32
N THR A 876 -19.18 20.85 -29.23
CA THR A 876 -19.35 22.27 -29.57
C THR A 876 -19.93 22.51 -30.96
N ARG A 877 -20.13 21.47 -31.79
CA ARG A 877 -20.75 21.63 -33.10
C ARG A 877 -22.22 21.99 -32.94
N MET A 878 -22.78 22.68 -33.94
CA MET A 878 -24.21 23.01 -33.92
C MET A 878 -25.12 21.77 -33.83
N GLU A 879 -24.68 20.63 -34.37
CA GLU A 879 -25.39 19.35 -34.21
C GLU A 879 -25.26 18.77 -32.81
N ASP A 880 -24.09 18.95 -32.17
CA ASP A 880 -23.85 18.53 -30.79
C ASP A 880 -24.74 19.30 -29.82
N VAL A 881 -24.83 20.62 -29.98
CA VAL A 881 -25.71 21.47 -29.17
C VAL A 881 -27.18 21.12 -29.37
N LYS A 882 -27.58 20.62 -30.54
CA LYS A 882 -28.97 20.19 -30.77
C LYS A 882 -29.34 18.87 -30.12
N ARG A 883 -28.36 17.98 -29.88
CA ARG A 883 -28.59 16.62 -29.37
C ARG A 883 -28.05 16.41 -27.96
N GLY A 884 -27.29 17.36 -27.44
CA GLY A 884 -26.52 17.18 -26.21
C GLY A 884 -25.48 16.10 -26.31
N SER A 885 -24.69 16.13 -27.39
CA SER A 885 -23.57 15.21 -27.55
C SER A 885 -22.58 15.38 -26.40
N LEU A 886 -22.51 14.37 -25.53
CA LEU A 886 -21.48 14.18 -24.53
C LEU A 886 -20.48 13.15 -25.06
N TYR A 887 -19.25 13.59 -25.31
CA TYR A 887 -18.17 12.72 -25.74
C TYR A 887 -17.46 12.16 -24.52
N VAL A 888 -17.24 10.85 -24.52
CA VAL A 888 -16.70 10.10 -23.39
C VAL A 888 -15.56 9.20 -23.84
N THR A 889 -14.44 9.25 -23.14
CA THR A 889 -13.33 8.30 -23.32
C THR A 889 -13.49 7.08 -22.44
N THR A 890 -12.99 5.94 -22.93
CA THR A 890 -12.91 4.72 -22.13
C THR A 890 -11.54 4.08 -22.20
N ASN A 891 -11.21 3.26 -21.20
CA ASN A 891 -9.93 2.55 -21.11
C ASN A 891 -10.01 1.05 -21.43
N GLY A 892 -11.21 0.50 -21.65
CA GLY A 892 -11.36 -0.95 -21.88
C GLY A 892 -11.35 -1.77 -20.58
N GLY A 893 -11.56 -1.14 -19.43
CA GLY A 893 -11.64 -1.72 -18.09
C GLY A 893 -10.30 -1.63 -17.34
N PRO A 894 -10.21 -0.84 -16.24
CA PRO A 894 -8.96 -0.65 -15.51
C PRO A 894 -8.46 -1.97 -14.90
N VAL A 895 -9.39 -2.84 -14.50
CA VAL A 895 -9.12 -4.20 -14.00
C VAL A 895 -8.41 -5.07 -15.05
N ASN A 896 -8.68 -4.86 -16.34
CA ASN A 896 -8.09 -5.63 -17.42
C ASN A 896 -6.60 -5.32 -17.61
N TYR A 897 -6.14 -4.12 -17.23
CA TYR A 897 -4.71 -3.78 -17.18
C TYR A 897 -3.95 -4.67 -16.19
N TYR A 898 -4.54 -4.95 -15.01
CA TYR A 898 -3.90 -5.76 -13.97
C TYR A 898 -3.81 -7.25 -14.31
N PHE A 899 -4.70 -7.76 -15.17
CA PHE A 899 -4.80 -9.19 -15.46
C PHE A 899 -4.46 -9.55 -16.91
N GLY A 900 -4.19 -8.56 -17.78
CA GLY A 900 -3.90 -8.75 -19.19
C GLY A 900 -5.02 -9.43 -19.99
N ASN A 901 -6.25 -9.44 -19.47
CA ASN A 901 -7.40 -10.18 -19.98
C ASN A 901 -8.43 -9.29 -20.68
N TRP A 902 -7.93 -8.34 -21.47
CA TRP A 902 -8.69 -7.37 -22.27
C TRP A 902 -9.94 -7.91 -22.95
N THR A 903 -11.12 -7.42 -22.56
CA THR A 903 -12.38 -7.67 -23.27
C THR A 903 -12.52 -6.71 -24.46
N SER A 904 -12.22 -5.43 -24.26
CA SER A 904 -12.15 -4.38 -25.27
C SER A 904 -10.91 -3.48 -25.08
N GLY A 905 -10.56 -2.70 -26.12
CA GLY A 905 -9.63 -1.58 -25.98
C GLY A 905 -10.41 -0.29 -25.74
N GLY A 906 -9.71 0.78 -25.36
CA GLY A 906 -10.32 2.09 -25.15
C GLY A 906 -11.10 2.60 -26.36
N MET A 907 -12.09 3.44 -26.09
CA MET A 907 -13.03 3.93 -27.09
C MET A 907 -13.29 5.43 -26.92
N LEU A 908 -13.68 6.07 -28.02
CA LEU A 908 -14.41 7.34 -27.97
C LEU A 908 -15.89 7.04 -28.22
N VAL A 909 -16.73 7.43 -27.27
CA VAL A 909 -18.16 7.18 -27.25
C VAL A 909 -18.90 8.51 -27.24
N ARG A 910 -20.03 8.59 -27.94
CA ARG A 910 -20.96 9.72 -27.86
C ARG A 910 -22.25 9.27 -27.17
N LEU A 911 -22.73 10.07 -26.23
CA LEU A 911 -24.08 9.99 -25.66
C LEU A 911 -24.87 11.23 -26.05
N ASP A 912 -26.16 11.09 -26.35
CA ASP A 912 -27.01 12.21 -26.75
C ASP A 912 -27.96 12.58 -25.59
N ALA A 913 -27.56 13.55 -24.76
CA ALA A 913 -28.27 13.94 -23.53
C ALA A 913 -29.72 14.41 -23.75
N VAL A 914 -30.07 14.84 -24.97
CA VAL A 914 -31.46 15.20 -25.33
C VAL A 914 -32.45 14.05 -25.12
N GLU A 915 -31.99 12.80 -25.14
CA GLU A 915 -32.82 11.61 -24.87
C GLU A 915 -33.35 11.57 -23.43
N LEU A 916 -32.69 12.25 -22.48
CA LEU A 916 -33.16 12.38 -21.10
C LEU A 916 -34.16 13.52 -20.92
N GLY A 917 -34.23 14.47 -21.86
CA GLY A 917 -34.97 15.72 -21.70
C GLY A 917 -34.35 16.70 -20.70
N VAL A 918 -33.06 16.49 -20.35
CA VAL A 918 -32.28 17.28 -19.37
C VAL A 918 -31.28 18.23 -20.07
N TYR A 919 -31.46 18.49 -21.37
CA TYR A 919 -30.54 19.29 -22.21
C TYR A 919 -31.30 20.15 -23.22
#